data_AF-A0A8C7K6D7-F1
#
_entry.id   AF-A0A8C7K6D7-F1
#
_cell.length_a   1.000
_cell.length_b   1.000
_cell.length_c   1.000
_cell.angle_alpha   90.00
_cell.angle_beta   90.00
_cell.angle_gamma   90.00
#
_symmetry.space_group_name_H-M   'P 1'
#
loop_
_entity.id
_entity.type
_entity.pdbx_description
1 polymer ?
#
loop_
_entity_poly.entity_id
_entity_poly.type
_entity_poly.pdbx_seq_one_letter_code
_entity_poly.pdbx_strand_id
1 'polypeptide(L)'
;MDQTPQSLTPVQHSGPSSSITPQPAPTPSSIMAQPAHPPSSIMAQGGSVVAAPQLVGCSVAGSVYQHISVTIPSHGADEDLPKVKDKHKSNMKKKFGSIFEGLGKRGNPTLLDKIYTELYITAGESEGVNKEHEVWQIEDTARTKAFQDDAINCNDIFRSLDPKTEEHNDKSQSRQEVPIRTVLTKGIAGIGKTVSVQKFILDWAEGIANQDVDFVFTLPFRDLNLIKDDCNLLKLLSDFHPELTDMQDAKKVVNGKVVFIFDGLDESQLQMCFHNNKRLSNVTEKTSVDKLLTNLIKGNMLPEALLWITSRPAAVDKIPSDCFDRVTEVRGFNDPQKEEYFKKRFSDDENLASKIISHIKTSRSLHIMCHIPVFCWITAMVLGKMLSENDHGKPPKTLTEMYIRFLLTLTNMKNKKYHGENQPDPRNLSESDVQIILKLGRLAFQNLAKSNLVFSEDHLRECGIDANEAFLLSGMCTEIFREEDPMFQAKMYSFVHLTIQEFFAALYVAYSYASENVNPLSLRDCQELPRTNDRDDGYRDDGYRNDSWSEDEDYRPQHRGSEQQQKTLHDLQRSVVDKALSSKTGHLDLFLRFLLGISLESNQILLKSLKLQTKGDTESIQKTIQYIKDRLSDEKQRQYPSPERCINLFHCLNELNDTSFVSEIQRFLTSQNPEKKLTPAQCSAMAYVLLMSEEVLDKLDLKVYNTSDEGRKRLVPAVRCCRKAMLGGCRLTTSCCETVASALQLPDSHLRELDLSVNALLDLKPLSVGLRSPNCRLESLNLSHINLERSGPELLKAVLIGPRNDLLVLRLTGCDLKDDICETVASALQSAGSCLTELDLSYNKLTDTGVERISTGLMSPHCKLKILRLTGCEITEESCGSLSSAIAVSQLEELRLGCNKLGDSGVKLLSAGLMDPHCQIQTLGLRECNLSRPSCVSLAPVLWSYSVLRELDLRDNNLWYSGMRILSAGLRNSNCALQTLRLSGCLVTEKGCTFLASALESNPSNLRELDLSFNHPGDSGVKLLSDRLKNPHCSLEKLSVDHGGESRIKPGLRKYACQLQLDGMSADGDLTLSEDNTRVVRRTQVHTYPHFDFSDSDDSDYSVRPKKTDKWAKVRCREPLSDGRFYWQVEWTGWVDIGVTYTPRWDIKKRSWGLFCCNEQYTFIHSNSFSVVSVPRPDPKCIGVYLDFPAGTLSFYSVSSGTPAHLYTFHTTFTEPLYPQFKIMCDEMEIFGSVQIQTL
;
A
#
# COMPACT_ATOMS: atom_id res chain seq x y z
N MET A 1 -22.40 57.26 40.22
CA MET A 1 -23.83 56.96 40.38
C MET A 1 -23.97 55.44 40.38
N ASP A 2 -23.60 54.73 41.45
CA ASP A 2 -23.96 54.85 42.90
C ASP A 2 -25.31 54.14 43.19
N GLN A 3 -25.48 53.36 44.28
CA GLN A 3 -24.52 52.91 45.31
C GLN A 3 -25.02 51.63 46.05
N THR A 4 -24.20 51.20 47.02
CA THR A 4 -24.36 50.20 48.10
C THR A 4 -25.50 50.56 49.10
N PRO A 5 -25.74 49.93 50.31
CA PRO A 5 -24.91 48.96 51.07
C PRO A 5 -25.61 47.87 51.97
N GLN A 6 -24.78 47.11 52.72
CA GLN A 6 -25.04 46.48 54.05
C GLN A 6 -26.05 45.29 54.16
N SER A 7 -25.92 44.30 55.07
CA SER A 7 -24.88 43.88 56.07
C SER A 7 -25.13 42.39 56.49
N LEU A 8 -24.61 41.71 57.54
CA LEU A 8 -23.88 42.05 58.78
C LEU A 8 -22.89 40.91 59.22
N THR A 9 -22.95 40.35 60.44
CA THR A 9 -21.94 39.46 61.12
C THR A 9 -22.62 38.46 62.11
N PRO A 10 -21.97 37.60 62.97
CA PRO A 10 -20.54 37.53 63.41
C PRO A 10 -19.87 36.15 63.69
N VAL A 11 -18.60 36.19 64.18
CA VAL A 11 -17.74 35.11 64.79
C VAL A 11 -17.04 34.17 63.78
N GLN A 12 -15.75 33.73 63.83
CA GLN A 12 -14.44 34.08 64.49
C GLN A 12 -13.32 33.16 63.87
N HIS A 13 -11.99 33.14 64.16
CA HIS A 13 -11.08 33.86 65.08
C HIS A 13 -9.66 34.15 64.47
N SER A 14 -8.62 33.33 64.73
CA SER A 14 -7.16 33.52 64.43
C SER A 14 -6.38 32.20 64.70
N GLY A 15 -5.16 31.85 64.22
CA GLY A 15 -4.07 32.46 63.40
C GLY A 15 -2.73 31.71 63.75
N PRO A 16 -1.50 32.04 63.27
CA PRO A 16 -1.04 32.88 62.14
C PRO A 16 0.17 32.30 61.29
N SER A 17 0.66 33.08 60.30
CA SER A 17 2.05 33.08 59.68
C SER A 17 2.60 31.84 58.93
N SER A 18 3.41 31.93 57.84
CA SER A 18 3.90 33.03 56.96
C SER A 18 4.61 32.40 55.70
N SER A 19 4.20 32.63 54.44
CA SER A 19 4.60 33.73 53.49
C SER A 19 6.03 33.58 52.88
N ILE A 20 6.39 33.83 51.59
CA ILE A 20 5.77 34.49 50.39
C ILE A 20 6.22 33.77 49.06
N THR A 21 5.50 34.00 47.95
CA THR A 21 5.64 33.57 46.52
C THR A 21 6.52 34.50 45.63
N PRO A 22 6.56 34.47 44.26
CA PRO A 22 6.57 33.41 43.20
C PRO A 22 7.73 33.57 42.14
N GLN A 23 7.64 32.89 40.97
CA GLN A 23 8.49 33.00 39.75
C GLN A 23 8.46 34.39 39.05
N PRO A 24 9.44 34.74 38.16
CA PRO A 24 9.34 34.44 36.70
C PRO A 24 10.68 34.11 35.97
N ALA A 25 10.61 33.82 34.66
CA ALA A 25 11.74 33.68 33.69
C ALA A 25 11.74 34.88 32.70
N PRO A 26 12.79 35.19 31.87
CA PRO A 26 13.45 34.28 30.91
C PRO A 26 15.01 34.45 30.71
N THR A 27 15.54 33.79 29.67
CA THR A 27 16.95 33.67 29.15
C THR A 27 17.55 34.98 28.55
N PRO A 28 18.86 35.10 28.19
CA PRO A 28 19.86 34.06 27.89
C PRO A 28 21.37 34.28 28.29
N SER A 29 22.25 33.35 27.84
CA SER A 29 23.70 33.46 27.51
C SER A 29 24.83 33.36 28.59
N SER A 30 25.68 32.32 28.38
CA SER A 30 27.17 32.24 28.49
C SER A 30 27.97 32.45 29.80
N ILE A 31 28.70 31.37 30.17
CA ILE A 31 30.12 31.29 30.64
C ILE A 31 30.48 31.45 32.14
N MET A 32 31.39 30.55 32.60
CA MET A 32 32.14 30.48 33.89
C MET A 32 31.34 30.14 35.17
N ALA A 33 31.92 29.53 36.22
CA ALA A 33 33.34 29.21 36.53
C ALA A 33 33.55 27.82 37.21
N GLN A 34 34.81 27.41 37.41
CA GLN A 34 35.24 26.26 38.24
C GLN A 34 35.26 26.61 39.75
N PRO A 35 35.36 25.62 40.67
CA PRO A 35 36.68 25.19 41.22
C PRO A 35 36.77 23.66 41.53
N ALA A 36 37.91 23.03 41.88
CA ALA A 36 39.35 23.31 41.68
C ALA A 36 40.21 22.03 41.93
N HIS A 37 41.47 22.06 41.50
CA HIS A 37 42.59 21.11 41.74
C HIS A 37 43.08 21.12 43.23
N PRO A 38 44.03 20.28 43.75
CA PRO A 38 45.27 19.72 43.11
C PRO A 38 45.69 18.29 43.60
N PRO A 39 46.95 17.80 43.44
CA PRO A 39 48.10 18.26 42.63
C PRO A 39 48.69 17.26 41.60
N SER A 40 49.29 17.86 40.55
CA SER A 40 50.65 17.72 39.95
C SER A 40 51.60 16.55 40.35
N SER A 41 52.65 16.18 39.58
CA SER A 41 53.41 16.77 38.44
C SER A 41 53.90 15.63 37.49
N ILE A 42 54.82 15.67 36.49
CA ILE A 42 56.02 16.47 36.08
C ILE A 42 56.00 16.69 34.52
N MET A 43 57.06 17.25 33.91
CA MET A 43 57.14 17.73 32.52
C MET A 43 57.83 16.82 31.48
N ALA A 44 57.64 17.21 30.23
CA ALA A 44 58.13 16.66 28.96
C ALA A 44 59.61 16.93 28.55
N GLN A 45 59.94 16.50 27.31
CA GLN A 45 61.06 16.85 26.41
C GLN A 45 62.45 16.22 26.61
N GLY A 46 63.04 15.78 25.48
CA GLY A 46 64.49 15.57 25.32
C GLY A 46 64.88 14.66 24.13
N GLY A 47 65.86 15.06 23.33
CA GLY A 47 66.77 14.13 22.64
C GLY A 47 66.51 13.76 21.17
N SER A 48 66.93 14.63 20.24
CA SER A 48 67.22 14.28 18.83
C SER A 48 68.43 13.34 18.69
N VAL A 49 68.54 12.57 17.60
CA VAL A 49 69.66 12.65 16.62
C VAL A 49 69.56 11.59 15.49
N VAL A 50 70.03 11.99 14.30
CA VAL A 50 70.09 11.23 13.04
C VAL A 50 71.16 10.13 13.04
N ALA A 51 70.82 8.92 12.54
CA ALA A 51 71.78 8.03 11.85
C ALA A 51 71.09 6.95 10.98
N ALA A 52 71.43 6.93 9.69
CA ALA A 52 71.51 5.72 8.84
C ALA A 52 73.02 5.44 8.61
N PRO A 53 73.50 4.37 7.91
CA PRO A 53 72.77 3.44 7.02
C PRO A 53 73.28 1.96 7.06
N GLN A 54 72.97 1.17 6.00
CA GLN A 54 73.75 0.01 5.47
C GLN A 54 73.79 -1.30 6.30
N LEU A 55 73.95 -2.52 5.73
CA LEU A 55 73.75 -3.10 4.37
C LEU A 55 73.80 -4.65 4.48
N VAL A 56 73.60 -5.38 3.36
CA VAL A 56 73.87 -6.83 3.12
C VAL A 56 72.92 -7.86 3.77
N GLY A 57 72.58 -8.92 3.01
CA GLY A 57 72.02 -10.18 3.52
C GLY A 57 71.08 -10.86 2.53
N CYS A 58 71.46 -12.00 1.93
CA CYS A 58 70.67 -12.66 0.90
C CYS A 58 70.26 -14.10 1.27
N SER A 59 69.24 -14.59 0.54
CA SER A 59 68.95 -16.00 0.22
C SER A 59 68.29 -16.97 1.23
N VAL A 60 67.08 -17.41 0.82
CA VAL A 60 66.67 -18.82 0.56
C VAL A 60 66.49 -19.82 1.73
N ALA A 61 65.21 -20.19 1.89
CA ALA A 61 64.64 -21.50 2.32
C ALA A 61 64.90 -22.05 3.74
N GLY A 62 64.01 -22.97 4.15
CA GLY A 62 64.18 -23.83 5.33
C GLY A 62 62.99 -23.81 6.30
N SER A 63 62.06 -24.75 6.16
CA SER A 63 61.15 -25.11 7.26
C SER A 63 61.90 -25.97 8.28
N VAL A 64 61.94 -25.57 9.54
CA VAL A 64 62.50 -26.40 10.63
C VAL A 64 61.50 -26.48 11.79
N TYR A 65 61.02 -27.68 12.06
CA TYR A 65 60.32 -27.99 13.31
C TYR A 65 61.31 -27.94 14.47
N GLN A 66 61.01 -27.17 15.52
CA GLN A 66 61.63 -27.38 16.83
C GLN A 66 60.68 -28.15 17.74
N HIS A 67 60.98 -29.43 17.96
CA HIS A 67 60.49 -30.14 19.13
C HIS A 67 61.09 -29.48 20.39
N ILE A 68 60.23 -29.06 21.31
CA ILE A 68 60.63 -28.80 22.70
C ILE A 68 59.83 -29.76 23.58
N SER A 69 60.51 -30.80 24.06
CA SER A 69 59.96 -31.74 25.04
C SER A 69 59.96 -31.10 26.43
N VAL A 70 58.78 -30.98 27.05
CA VAL A 70 58.65 -30.56 28.46
C VAL A 70 57.97 -31.68 29.25
N THR A 71 58.59 -32.10 30.35
CA THR A 71 58.12 -33.20 31.20
C THR A 71 56.97 -32.76 32.08
N ILE A 72 55.94 -33.60 32.21
CA ILE A 72 54.74 -33.34 33.03
C ILE A 72 55.02 -33.54 34.53
N PRO A 73 54.59 -32.60 35.39
CA PRO A 73 54.11 -32.87 36.74
C PRO A 73 52.57 -32.87 36.74
N SER A 74 51.94 -33.93 37.24
CA SER A 74 50.48 -34.09 37.21
C SER A 74 49.78 -33.51 38.45
N HIS A 75 48.98 -32.46 38.31
CA HIS A 75 47.85 -32.11 39.22
C HIS A 75 46.93 -31.05 38.57
N GLY A 76 45.61 -31.10 38.82
CA GLY A 76 44.69 -29.97 38.58
C GLY A 76 43.81 -30.00 37.31
N ALA A 77 43.03 -31.06 37.07
CA ALA A 77 42.20 -31.26 35.85
C ALA A 77 40.97 -30.33 35.66
N ASP A 78 40.98 -29.15 36.29
CA ASP A 78 39.96 -28.09 36.16
C ASP A 78 40.55 -26.69 35.88
N GLU A 79 41.88 -26.55 35.93
CA GLU A 79 42.54 -25.25 35.71
C GLU A 79 42.60 -24.84 34.22
N ASP A 80 42.31 -25.76 33.30
CA ASP A 80 42.52 -25.56 31.86
C ASP A 80 41.29 -25.03 31.12
N LEU A 81 40.07 -25.22 31.64
CA LEU A 81 38.86 -24.72 31.00
C LEU A 81 38.85 -23.17 30.88
N PRO A 82 39.23 -22.38 31.90
CA PRO A 82 39.39 -20.93 31.75
C PRO A 82 40.43 -20.56 30.71
N LYS A 83 41.61 -21.20 30.74
CA LYS A 83 42.72 -20.95 29.80
C LYS A 83 42.31 -21.18 28.34
N VAL A 84 41.50 -22.22 28.08
CA VAL A 84 40.94 -22.50 26.74
C VAL A 84 39.88 -21.47 26.34
N LYS A 85 38.99 -21.04 27.26
CA LYS A 85 38.01 -19.96 26.98
C LYS A 85 38.71 -18.65 26.64
N ASP A 86 39.74 -18.26 27.39
CA ASP A 86 40.50 -17.03 27.16
C ASP A 86 41.30 -17.10 25.85
N LYS A 87 41.91 -18.26 25.55
CA LYS A 87 42.59 -18.52 24.26
C LYS A 87 41.62 -18.43 23.08
N HIS A 88 40.42 -18.99 23.21
CA HIS A 88 39.36 -18.93 22.21
C HIS A 88 38.82 -17.51 22.02
N LYS A 89 38.50 -16.77 23.09
CA LYS A 89 38.13 -15.34 23.02
C LYS A 89 39.22 -14.49 22.37
N SER A 90 40.49 -14.71 22.74
CA SER A 90 41.64 -14.02 22.12
C SER A 90 41.77 -14.33 20.62
N ASN A 91 41.59 -15.59 20.22
CA ASN A 91 41.54 -15.98 18.81
C ASN A 91 40.35 -15.32 18.07
N MET A 92 39.16 -15.28 18.66
CA MET A 92 37.98 -14.64 18.04
C MET A 92 38.14 -13.12 17.91
N LYS A 93 38.63 -12.44 18.96
CA LYS A 93 38.99 -11.01 18.91
C LYS A 93 40.03 -10.73 17.81
N LYS A 94 41.03 -11.59 17.66
CA LYS A 94 42.04 -11.48 16.58
C LYS A 94 41.49 -11.80 15.19
N LYS A 95 40.47 -12.67 15.07
CA LYS A 95 39.83 -13.08 13.81
C LYS A 95 38.81 -12.04 13.30
N PHE A 96 38.15 -11.31 14.21
CA PHE A 96 37.02 -10.42 13.88
C PHE A 96 37.15 -8.95 14.30
N GLY A 97 38.16 -8.57 15.10
CA GLY A 97 38.39 -7.18 15.53
C GLY A 97 38.81 -6.20 14.43
N SER A 98 38.99 -6.68 13.18
CA SER A 98 39.30 -5.84 12.04
C SER A 98 38.65 -6.33 10.75
N ILE A 99 38.12 -5.39 9.96
CA ILE A 99 37.70 -5.63 8.59
C ILE A 99 38.84 -5.25 7.65
N PHE A 100 39.09 -6.11 6.65
CA PHE A 100 39.96 -5.79 5.52
C PHE A 100 39.15 -5.10 4.44
N GLU A 101 39.17 -3.76 4.45
CA GLU A 101 38.54 -2.92 3.43
C GLU A 101 39.57 -2.53 2.35
N GLY A 102 39.84 -3.48 1.46
CA GLY A 102 40.77 -3.26 0.36
C GLY A 102 42.23 -3.43 0.75
N LEU A 103 43.02 -3.96 -0.20
CA LEU A 103 44.36 -4.52 0.03
C LEU A 103 44.28 -5.76 0.96
N GLY A 104 44.73 -6.92 0.48
CA GLY A 104 44.60 -8.20 1.20
C GLY A 104 45.51 -8.33 2.45
N LYS A 105 46.08 -9.51 2.70
CA LYS A 105 46.89 -9.86 3.91
C LYS A 105 48.20 -9.05 4.12
N ARG A 106 48.36 -7.88 3.47
CA ARG A 106 49.41 -6.85 3.67
C ARG A 106 48.87 -5.40 3.71
N GLY A 107 47.56 -5.19 3.68
CA GLY A 107 46.95 -3.88 3.96
C GLY A 107 47.00 -3.55 5.46
N ASN A 108 46.79 -2.27 5.82
CA ASN A 108 46.54 -1.90 7.20
C ASN A 108 45.10 -2.33 7.56
N PRO A 109 44.89 -3.23 8.53
CA PRO A 109 43.54 -3.64 8.92
C PRO A 109 42.79 -2.48 9.59
N THR A 110 41.56 -2.19 9.15
CA THR A 110 40.74 -1.19 9.83
C THR A 110 40.02 -1.85 11.02
N LEU A 111 40.19 -1.28 12.21
CA LEU A 111 39.45 -1.71 13.41
C LEU A 111 37.95 -1.56 13.18
N LEU A 112 37.19 -2.61 13.51
CA LEU A 112 35.74 -2.66 13.25
C LEU A 112 35.03 -1.43 13.86
N ASP A 113 35.36 -1.07 15.09
CA ASP A 113 34.70 -0.01 15.87
C ASP A 113 34.93 1.40 15.32
N LYS A 114 35.91 1.60 14.42
CA LYS A 114 36.10 2.89 13.72
C LYS A 114 35.06 3.14 12.62
N ILE A 115 34.48 2.08 12.05
CA ILE A 115 33.59 2.17 10.87
C ILE A 115 32.21 1.55 11.13
N TYR A 116 32.09 0.67 12.12
CA TYR A 116 30.81 0.09 12.52
C TYR A 116 29.82 1.20 12.94
N THR A 117 28.79 1.37 12.13
CA THR A 117 27.54 2.04 12.48
C THR A 117 26.50 0.95 12.72
N GLU A 118 25.74 1.09 13.79
CA GLU A 118 24.75 0.10 14.18
C GLU A 118 23.67 -0.06 13.11
N LEU A 119 23.32 -1.31 12.79
CA LEU A 119 22.31 -1.63 11.78
C LEU A 119 20.94 -1.73 12.43
N TYR A 120 19.91 -1.22 11.76
CA TYR A 120 18.54 -1.36 12.23
C TYR A 120 18.05 -2.79 11.98
N ILE A 121 17.78 -3.54 13.06
CA ILE A 121 17.31 -4.92 13.05
C ILE A 121 15.94 -4.99 13.73
N THR A 122 14.99 -5.65 13.09
CA THR A 122 13.59 -5.72 13.53
C THR A 122 13.16 -7.15 13.83
N ALA A 123 12.24 -7.32 14.79
CA ALA A 123 11.60 -8.60 15.07
C ALA A 123 10.53 -8.97 14.02
N GLY A 124 10.43 -10.24 13.64
CA GLY A 124 9.36 -10.76 12.78
C GLY A 124 9.67 -10.77 11.28
N GLU A 125 8.62 -10.92 10.47
CA GLU A 125 8.67 -10.88 9.01
C GLU A 125 7.79 -9.74 8.49
N SER A 126 8.34 -8.85 7.66
CA SER A 126 7.53 -7.83 6.99
C SER A 126 7.12 -8.27 5.58
N GLU A 127 5.87 -8.00 5.21
CA GLU A 127 5.19 -8.60 4.05
C GLU A 127 5.85 -8.27 2.69
N GLY A 128 6.66 -7.23 2.61
CA GLY A 128 7.36 -6.80 1.39
C GLY A 128 8.61 -7.62 1.01
N VAL A 129 9.17 -8.41 1.94
CA VAL A 129 10.55 -8.96 1.83
C VAL A 129 10.69 -10.16 0.89
N ASN A 130 9.58 -10.82 0.55
CA ASN A 130 9.54 -12.03 -0.29
C ASN A 130 9.78 -11.76 -1.80
N LYS A 131 10.48 -10.67 -2.16
CA LYS A 131 10.85 -10.29 -3.53
C LYS A 131 12.36 -10.01 -3.58
N GLU A 132 13.08 -10.79 -4.38
CA GLU A 132 14.55 -10.92 -4.34
C GLU A 132 15.36 -9.65 -4.68
N HIS A 133 14.74 -8.57 -5.14
CA HIS A 133 15.45 -7.46 -5.78
C HIS A 133 15.71 -6.26 -4.85
N GLU A 134 17.00 -5.98 -4.65
CA GLU A 134 17.54 -5.02 -3.68
C GLU A 134 16.96 -3.61 -3.80
N VAL A 135 16.88 -3.07 -5.02
CA VAL A 135 16.50 -1.66 -5.27
C VAL A 135 15.11 -1.32 -4.72
N TRP A 136 14.14 -2.21 -4.87
CA TRP A 136 12.75 -1.92 -4.51
C TRP A 136 12.51 -1.97 -3.00
N GLN A 137 13.16 -2.92 -2.30
CA GLN A 137 13.08 -2.99 -0.83
C GLN A 137 13.62 -1.71 -0.18
N ILE A 138 14.66 -1.09 -0.76
CA ILE A 138 15.17 0.19 -0.27
C ILE A 138 14.14 1.32 -0.38
N GLU A 139 13.43 1.42 -1.51
CA GLU A 139 12.54 2.54 -1.80
C GLU A 139 11.22 2.52 -1.01
N ASP A 140 10.76 1.33 -0.60
CA ASP A 140 9.64 1.19 0.33
C ASP A 140 10.10 1.33 1.79
N THR A 141 11.15 0.61 2.23
CA THR A 141 11.64 0.69 3.63
C THR A 141 12.08 2.11 4.01
N ALA A 142 12.76 2.85 3.11
CA ALA A 142 13.14 4.24 3.37
C ALA A 142 11.94 5.21 3.51
N ARG A 143 10.74 4.82 3.06
CA ARG A 143 9.48 5.56 3.26
C ARG A 143 8.60 5.00 4.37
N THR A 144 8.72 3.72 4.67
CA THR A 144 7.98 3.05 5.74
C THR A 144 8.71 3.24 7.08
N LYS A 145 9.11 4.49 7.34
CA LYS A 145 9.63 4.91 8.63
C LYS A 145 8.53 4.74 9.67
N ALA A 146 8.83 3.92 10.67
CA ALA A 146 7.94 3.46 11.71
C ALA A 146 6.71 2.67 11.20
N PHE A 147 6.91 1.36 11.01
CA PHE A 147 6.24 0.46 11.94
C PHE A 147 6.96 0.54 13.30
N GLN A 148 6.23 0.38 14.41
CA GLN A 148 6.86 0.11 15.71
C GLN A 148 7.29 -1.37 15.78
N ASP A 149 8.12 -1.79 14.81
CA ASP A 149 8.84 -3.06 14.90
C ASP A 149 9.78 -2.97 16.10
N ASP A 150 9.73 -3.95 17.00
CA ASP A 150 10.65 -4.02 18.14
C ASP A 150 12.10 -4.06 17.63
N ALA A 151 12.83 -2.96 17.90
CA ALA A 151 14.20 -2.76 17.46
C ALA A 151 15.14 -3.61 18.32
N ILE A 152 15.49 -4.80 17.82
CA ILE A 152 16.36 -5.74 18.53
C ILE A 152 17.81 -5.28 18.37
N ASN A 153 18.49 -5.02 19.49
CA ASN A 153 19.94 -4.85 19.45
C ASN A 153 20.59 -6.17 19.02
N CYS A 154 21.64 -6.10 18.19
CA CYS A 154 22.41 -7.26 17.74
C CYS A 154 22.82 -8.19 18.91
N ASN A 155 23.21 -7.60 20.05
CA ASN A 155 23.62 -8.34 21.24
C ASN A 155 22.45 -8.96 22.03
N ASP A 156 21.22 -8.50 21.86
CA ASP A 156 20.03 -8.97 22.57
C ASP A 156 19.22 -10.02 21.79
N ILE A 157 19.74 -10.51 20.66
CA ILE A 157 18.97 -11.27 19.66
C ILE A 157 18.32 -12.57 20.18
N PHE A 158 18.88 -13.18 21.23
CA PHE A 158 18.34 -14.36 21.92
C PHE A 158 17.47 -14.05 23.15
N ARG A 159 17.30 -12.78 23.54
CA ARG A 159 16.50 -12.40 24.72
C ARG A 159 15.02 -12.33 24.40
N SER A 160 14.19 -12.75 25.35
CA SER A 160 12.77 -12.39 25.42
C SER A 160 12.64 -10.86 25.45
N LEU A 161 11.61 -10.30 24.82
CA LEU A 161 11.35 -8.87 24.85
C LEU A 161 10.61 -8.53 26.14
N ASP A 162 11.26 -7.75 27.01
CA ASP A 162 10.79 -7.36 28.34
C ASP A 162 9.62 -6.35 28.20
N PRO A 163 8.41 -6.63 28.71
CA PRO A 163 7.16 -5.94 28.33
C PRO A 163 6.99 -4.54 28.99
N LYS A 164 8.01 -3.69 28.91
CA LYS A 164 8.08 -2.37 29.58
C LYS A 164 7.61 -1.19 28.72
N THR A 165 7.00 -1.47 27.57
CA THR A 165 6.39 -0.48 26.67
C THR A 165 4.85 -0.45 26.71
N GLU A 166 4.20 -1.35 27.46
CA GLU A 166 2.74 -1.37 27.64
C GLU A 166 2.31 -0.98 29.08
N GLU A 167 2.45 0.29 29.45
CA GLU A 167 1.64 0.85 30.54
C GLU A 167 0.20 1.11 30.05
N HIS A 168 -0.64 0.06 29.99
CA HIS A 168 -2.07 0.11 30.38
C HIS A 168 -2.82 -1.23 30.19
N ASN A 169 -3.16 -1.89 31.31
CA ASN A 169 -4.19 -2.94 31.46
C ASN A 169 -3.88 -4.28 30.71
N ASP A 170 -3.95 -5.47 31.32
CA ASP A 170 -4.78 -5.91 32.45
C ASP A 170 -4.08 -7.01 33.29
N LYS A 171 -4.52 -7.21 34.54
CA LYS A 171 -3.92 -8.17 35.49
C LYS A 171 -4.55 -9.57 35.41
N SER A 172 -4.29 -10.30 34.33
CA SER A 172 -4.44 -11.77 34.36
C SER A 172 -3.50 -12.49 33.39
N GLN A 173 -3.20 -13.76 33.71
CA GLN A 173 -2.32 -14.67 32.97
C GLN A 173 -0.83 -14.27 32.88
N SER A 174 -0.04 -14.77 33.84
CA SER A 174 1.41 -14.89 33.67
C SER A 174 1.74 -15.88 32.55
N ARG A 175 1.93 -15.39 31.32
CA ARG A 175 2.47 -16.19 30.22
C ARG A 175 3.89 -16.63 30.58
N GLN A 176 4.20 -17.91 30.43
CA GLN A 176 5.58 -18.38 30.51
C GLN A 176 6.37 -17.80 29.34
N GLU A 177 7.59 -17.32 29.60
CA GLU A 177 8.52 -16.96 28.54
C GLU A 177 8.85 -18.20 27.70
N VAL A 178 8.67 -18.11 26.38
CA VAL A 178 9.10 -19.17 25.47
C VAL A 178 10.60 -18.99 25.22
N PRO A 179 11.46 -19.97 25.57
CA PRO A 179 12.90 -19.84 25.40
C PRO A 179 13.27 -19.82 23.92
N ILE A 180 14.01 -18.80 23.49
CA ILE A 180 14.37 -18.59 22.08
C ILE A 180 15.70 -19.28 21.80
N ARG A 181 15.65 -20.41 21.09
CA ARG A 181 16.82 -21.22 20.78
C ARG A 181 17.40 -20.92 19.40
N THR A 182 16.55 -20.77 18.39
CA THR A 182 16.92 -20.76 16.97
C THR A 182 16.44 -19.47 16.32
N VAL A 183 17.39 -18.60 15.95
CA VAL A 183 17.12 -17.32 15.30
C VAL A 183 17.52 -17.38 13.83
N LEU A 184 16.61 -16.96 12.94
CA LEU A 184 16.90 -16.70 11.52
C LEU A 184 16.95 -15.20 11.25
N THR A 185 18.07 -14.69 10.79
CA THR A 185 18.23 -13.29 10.34
C THR A 185 18.20 -13.19 8.82
N LYS A 186 17.10 -12.62 8.31
CA LYS A 186 16.87 -12.32 6.90
C LYS A 186 17.41 -10.94 6.53
N GLY A 187 17.66 -10.72 5.24
CA GLY A 187 18.00 -9.40 4.68
C GLY A 187 18.70 -9.53 3.33
N ILE A 188 18.71 -8.46 2.53
CA ILE A 188 19.31 -8.44 1.18
C ILE A 188 20.85 -8.60 1.19
N ALA A 189 21.46 -8.66 0.01
CA ALA A 189 22.92 -8.65 -0.09
C ALA A 189 23.47 -7.29 0.42
N GLY A 190 24.71 -7.28 0.92
CA GLY A 190 25.41 -6.04 1.32
C GLY A 190 24.83 -5.30 2.53
N ILE A 191 23.68 -5.72 3.04
CA ILE A 191 22.93 -5.06 4.13
C ILE A 191 23.62 -5.14 5.50
N GLY A 192 24.67 -5.96 5.60
CA GLY A 192 25.54 -6.03 6.78
C GLY A 192 25.34 -7.24 7.70
N LYS A 193 24.55 -8.26 7.32
CA LYS A 193 24.31 -9.49 8.14
C LYS A 193 25.59 -10.08 8.76
N THR A 194 26.61 -10.35 7.94
CA THR A 194 27.93 -10.84 8.39
C THR A 194 28.67 -9.85 9.30
N VAL A 195 28.46 -8.55 9.13
CA VAL A 195 29.06 -7.50 9.98
C VAL A 195 28.38 -7.44 11.35
N SER A 196 27.06 -7.64 11.43
CA SER A 196 26.34 -7.85 12.70
C SER A 196 26.90 -9.07 13.45
N VAL A 197 27.06 -10.19 12.76
CA VAL A 197 27.69 -11.41 13.31
C VAL A 197 29.10 -11.12 13.84
N GLN A 198 29.94 -10.45 13.04
CA GLN A 198 31.31 -10.08 13.46
C GLN A 198 31.32 -9.18 14.70
N LYS A 199 30.40 -8.21 14.78
CA LYS A 199 30.31 -7.31 15.96
C LYS A 199 29.82 -8.05 17.20
N PHE A 200 28.82 -8.93 17.10
CA PHE A 200 28.37 -9.79 18.21
C PHE A 200 29.51 -10.64 18.77
N ILE A 201 30.30 -11.28 17.90
CA ILE A 201 31.44 -12.11 18.32
C ILE A 201 32.53 -11.24 18.96
N LEU A 202 32.78 -10.04 18.43
CA LEU A 202 33.73 -9.10 19.02
C LEU A 202 33.27 -8.66 20.41
N ASP A 203 32.03 -8.20 20.57
CA ASP A 203 31.49 -7.74 21.86
C ASP A 203 31.48 -8.85 22.93
N TRP A 204 31.24 -10.10 22.52
CA TRP A 204 31.41 -11.27 23.40
C TRP A 204 32.88 -11.56 23.75
N ALA A 205 33.80 -11.44 22.78
CA ALA A 205 35.22 -11.69 22.98
C ALA A 205 35.94 -10.58 23.77
N GLU A 206 35.43 -9.35 23.73
CA GLU A 206 35.96 -8.20 24.46
C GLU A 206 35.40 -8.06 25.88
N GLY A 207 34.36 -8.80 26.24
CA GLY A 207 33.73 -8.72 27.57
C GLY A 207 32.55 -7.76 27.66
N ILE A 208 32.09 -7.19 26.54
CA ILE A 208 31.07 -6.13 26.47
C ILE A 208 29.65 -6.70 26.62
N ALA A 209 29.36 -7.84 25.97
CA ALA A 209 28.02 -8.43 25.95
C ALA A 209 28.04 -9.97 26.08
N ASN A 210 26.89 -10.58 26.37
CA ASN A 210 26.65 -12.04 26.34
C ASN A 210 27.67 -12.91 27.13
N GLN A 211 28.18 -12.41 28.26
CA GLN A 211 29.18 -13.12 29.08
C GLN A 211 28.65 -14.36 29.81
N ASP A 212 27.35 -14.65 29.71
CA ASP A 212 26.71 -15.90 30.08
C ASP A 212 26.92 -17.04 29.06
N VAL A 213 27.47 -16.74 27.88
CA VAL A 213 27.82 -17.71 26.83
C VAL A 213 29.29 -18.15 26.98
N ASP A 214 29.51 -19.45 27.10
CA ASP A 214 30.82 -20.06 27.32
C ASP A 214 31.70 -20.10 26.05
N PHE A 215 31.08 -20.39 24.90
CA PHE A 215 31.74 -20.54 23.60
C PHE A 215 30.84 -20.04 22.46
N VAL A 216 31.43 -19.40 21.45
CA VAL A 216 30.74 -18.92 20.23
C VAL A 216 31.47 -19.49 19.01
N PHE A 217 30.82 -20.43 18.34
CA PHE A 217 31.39 -21.13 17.18
C PHE A 217 30.84 -20.59 15.87
N THR A 218 31.74 -20.23 14.95
CA THR A 218 31.38 -19.69 13.63
C THR A 218 31.54 -20.76 12.56
N LEU A 219 30.44 -21.14 11.90
CA LEU A 219 30.42 -22.18 10.88
C LEU A 219 29.75 -21.62 9.58
N PRO A 220 30.47 -20.83 8.77
CA PRO A 220 29.93 -20.31 7.51
C PRO A 220 29.53 -21.44 6.56
N PHE A 221 28.32 -21.37 6.00
CA PHE A 221 27.82 -22.40 5.07
C PHE A 221 28.74 -22.58 3.85
N ARG A 222 29.42 -21.52 3.44
CA ARG A 222 30.42 -21.52 2.37
C ARG A 222 31.59 -22.49 2.64
N ASP A 223 32.11 -22.49 3.86
CA ASP A 223 33.22 -23.37 4.27
C ASP A 223 32.72 -24.82 4.46
N LEU A 224 31.50 -24.99 4.98
CA LEU A 224 30.87 -26.29 5.19
C LEU A 224 30.65 -27.06 3.86
N ASN A 225 30.49 -26.36 2.73
CA ASN A 225 30.41 -26.98 1.41
C ASN A 225 31.69 -27.74 0.99
N LEU A 226 32.85 -27.45 1.60
CA LEU A 226 34.14 -28.05 1.24
C LEU A 226 34.38 -29.43 1.87
N ILE A 227 33.62 -29.77 2.92
CA ILE A 227 33.78 -31.01 3.68
C ILE A 227 32.98 -32.12 2.99
N LYS A 228 33.70 -32.99 2.26
CA LYS A 228 33.13 -34.10 1.49
C LYS A 228 33.13 -35.45 2.22
N ASP A 229 33.92 -35.58 3.28
CA ASP A 229 34.06 -36.80 4.08
C ASP A 229 33.13 -36.81 5.30
N ASP A 230 32.70 -38.00 5.75
CA ASP A 230 31.90 -38.17 6.97
C ASP A 230 32.66 -37.70 8.23
N CYS A 231 32.18 -36.63 8.85
CA CYS A 231 32.73 -36.02 10.06
C CYS A 231 31.80 -36.18 11.26
N ASN A 232 32.26 -35.82 12.46
CA ASN A 232 31.40 -35.67 13.64
C ASN A 232 31.55 -34.25 14.19
N LEU A 233 30.65 -33.80 15.08
CA LEU A 233 30.62 -32.40 15.50
C LEU A 233 31.89 -31.98 16.26
N LEU A 234 32.55 -32.89 16.97
CA LEU A 234 33.84 -32.61 17.60
C LEU A 234 34.94 -32.36 16.56
N LYS A 235 35.06 -33.21 15.54
CA LYS A 235 36.02 -33.05 14.44
C LYS A 235 35.76 -31.74 13.68
N LEU A 236 34.49 -31.45 13.38
CA LEU A 236 34.09 -30.19 12.74
C LEU A 236 34.52 -28.97 13.58
N LEU A 237 34.25 -28.98 14.89
CA LEU A 237 34.65 -27.89 15.77
C LEU A 237 36.16 -27.73 15.90
N SER A 238 36.92 -28.82 16.03
CA SER A 238 38.40 -28.77 16.05
C SER A 238 39.00 -28.25 14.72
N ASP A 239 38.34 -28.48 13.59
CA ASP A 239 38.81 -28.02 12.29
C ASP A 239 38.52 -26.53 12.01
N PHE A 240 37.45 -25.98 12.59
CA PHE A 240 37.15 -24.54 12.53
C PHE A 240 37.80 -23.72 13.66
N HIS A 241 38.10 -24.37 14.79
CA HIS A 241 38.66 -23.77 16.00
C HIS A 241 39.81 -24.63 16.56
N PRO A 242 41.03 -24.55 15.99
CA PRO A 242 42.16 -25.40 16.38
C PRO A 242 42.59 -25.25 17.85
N GLU A 243 42.28 -24.13 18.52
CA GLU A 243 42.48 -23.98 19.97
C GLU A 243 41.76 -25.06 20.82
N LEU A 244 40.76 -25.76 20.26
CA LEU A 244 40.05 -26.84 20.94
C LEU A 244 40.82 -28.18 20.94
N THR A 245 41.88 -28.36 20.14
CA THR A 245 42.64 -29.62 20.12
C THR A 245 43.53 -29.83 21.35
N ASP A 246 43.74 -28.79 22.17
CA ASP A 246 44.46 -28.90 23.44
C ASP A 246 43.62 -29.57 24.55
N MET A 247 42.30 -29.70 24.35
CA MET A 247 41.38 -30.33 25.32
C MET A 247 41.44 -31.86 25.25
N GLN A 248 41.87 -32.51 26.34
CA GLN A 248 41.85 -33.97 26.47
C GLN A 248 40.43 -34.57 26.58
N ASP A 249 39.44 -33.79 27.03
CA ASP A 249 38.05 -34.23 27.18
C ASP A 249 37.06 -33.19 26.61
N ALA A 250 36.93 -33.20 25.28
CA ALA A 250 36.11 -32.25 24.53
C ALA A 250 34.61 -32.25 24.93
N LYS A 251 34.12 -33.25 25.68
CA LYS A 251 32.76 -33.23 26.25
C LYS A 251 32.55 -32.05 27.22
N LYS A 252 33.60 -31.57 27.91
CA LYS A 252 33.50 -30.35 28.75
C LYS A 252 33.14 -29.10 27.93
N VAL A 253 33.52 -29.02 26.66
CA VAL A 253 33.24 -27.86 25.77
C VAL A 253 31.76 -27.81 25.41
N VAL A 254 31.13 -28.97 25.17
CA VAL A 254 29.76 -29.07 24.64
C VAL A 254 28.67 -29.15 25.71
N ASN A 255 29.06 -29.19 27.00
CA ASN A 255 28.16 -29.15 28.16
C ASN A 255 27.93 -27.72 28.71
N GLY A 256 28.60 -26.70 28.17
CA GLY A 256 28.40 -25.30 28.54
C GLY A 256 27.27 -24.62 27.74
N LYS A 257 27.01 -23.34 28.00
CA LYS A 257 26.10 -22.54 27.17
C LYS A 257 26.82 -22.12 25.88
N VAL A 258 26.47 -22.74 24.75
CA VAL A 258 27.13 -22.55 23.46
C VAL A 258 26.22 -21.84 22.47
N VAL A 259 26.79 -20.90 21.69
CA VAL A 259 26.15 -20.33 20.49
C VAL A 259 26.85 -20.88 19.25
N PHE A 260 26.08 -21.39 18.28
CA PHE A 260 26.54 -21.69 16.93
C PHE A 260 25.99 -20.65 15.95
N ILE A 261 26.87 -20.02 15.17
CA ILE A 261 26.49 -19.03 14.14
C ILE A 261 26.77 -19.60 12.75
N PHE A 262 25.71 -19.77 11.97
CA PHE A 262 25.70 -20.25 10.59
C PHE A 262 25.48 -19.09 9.61
N ASP A 263 26.57 -18.48 9.18
CA ASP A 263 26.53 -17.34 8.24
C ASP A 263 26.36 -17.84 6.78
N GLY A 264 25.45 -17.20 6.02
CA GLY A 264 25.34 -17.36 4.56
C GLY A 264 24.59 -18.59 4.06
N LEU A 265 23.40 -18.92 4.58
CA LEU A 265 22.57 -20.05 4.11
C LEU A 265 22.29 -20.04 2.59
N ASP A 266 22.20 -18.86 1.97
CA ASP A 266 22.06 -18.74 0.52
C ASP A 266 23.25 -19.31 -0.27
N GLU A 267 24.43 -19.37 0.33
CA GLU A 267 25.67 -19.89 -0.24
C GLU A 267 25.83 -21.41 -0.03
N SER A 268 24.94 -22.04 0.74
CA SER A 268 24.96 -23.50 0.96
C SER A 268 24.57 -24.27 -0.30
N GLN A 269 25.44 -25.22 -0.68
CA GLN A 269 25.22 -26.22 -1.73
C GLN A 269 24.73 -27.57 -1.16
N LEU A 270 24.58 -27.68 0.16
CA LEU A 270 24.18 -28.91 0.84
C LEU A 270 22.69 -29.22 0.59
N GLN A 271 22.37 -30.49 0.30
CA GLN A 271 20.99 -30.96 0.23
C GLN A 271 20.42 -31.15 1.64
N MET A 272 19.89 -30.07 2.21
CA MET A 272 19.38 -30.01 3.58
C MET A 272 18.06 -30.80 3.75
N CYS A 273 18.14 -32.13 3.80
CA CYS A 273 16.98 -33.00 3.91
C CYS A 273 16.42 -33.06 5.33
N PHE A 274 15.38 -32.28 5.61
CA PHE A 274 14.64 -32.30 6.88
C PHE A 274 13.60 -33.43 6.99
N HIS A 275 13.26 -34.11 5.89
CA HIS A 275 12.32 -35.24 5.85
C HIS A 275 13.07 -36.59 5.87
N ASN A 276 12.54 -37.58 6.60
CA ASN A 276 13.08 -38.95 6.73
C ASN A 276 14.57 -39.09 7.13
N ASN A 277 15.19 -38.05 7.69
CA ASN A 277 16.58 -38.09 8.10
C ASN A 277 16.79 -38.90 9.40
N LYS A 278 17.96 -39.56 9.54
CA LYS A 278 18.33 -40.35 10.71
C LYS A 278 18.43 -39.42 11.94
N ARG A 279 17.75 -39.77 13.03
CA ARG A 279 17.82 -39.03 14.30
C ARG A 279 19.18 -39.30 14.97
N LEU A 280 20.03 -38.28 15.03
CA LEU A 280 21.37 -38.34 15.64
C LEU A 280 21.38 -37.54 16.95
N SER A 281 21.71 -38.20 18.06
CA SER A 281 21.84 -37.58 19.38
C SER A 281 23.28 -37.62 19.94
N ASN A 282 24.15 -38.47 19.38
CA ASN A 282 25.53 -38.62 19.84
C ASN A 282 26.49 -37.73 19.04
N VAL A 283 27.16 -36.82 19.74
CA VAL A 283 28.14 -35.85 19.21
C VAL A 283 29.36 -36.52 18.55
N THR A 284 29.66 -37.78 18.88
CA THR A 284 30.81 -38.52 18.30
C THR A 284 30.49 -39.36 17.07
N GLU A 285 29.22 -39.50 16.69
CA GLU A 285 28.82 -40.31 15.53
C GLU A 285 29.21 -39.61 14.21
N LYS A 286 29.83 -40.37 13.28
CA LYS A 286 30.23 -39.84 11.98
C LYS A 286 29.06 -39.82 10.99
N THR A 287 28.94 -38.74 10.24
CA THR A 287 27.91 -38.53 9.21
C THR A 287 28.31 -37.41 8.25
N SER A 288 27.62 -37.32 7.12
CA SER A 288 27.72 -36.19 6.20
C SER A 288 27.14 -34.92 6.83
N VAL A 289 27.70 -33.77 6.44
CA VAL A 289 27.48 -32.46 7.09
C VAL A 289 26.01 -32.02 7.07
N ASP A 290 25.28 -32.28 5.98
CA ASP A 290 23.84 -32.03 5.86
C ASP A 290 23.02 -32.67 7.01
N LYS A 291 23.34 -33.92 7.37
CA LYS A 291 22.65 -34.65 8.44
C LYS A 291 23.07 -34.18 9.82
N LEU A 292 24.30 -33.69 9.96
CA LEU A 292 24.79 -33.10 11.20
C LEU A 292 24.06 -31.77 11.48
N LEU A 293 24.04 -30.87 10.50
CA LEU A 293 23.38 -29.56 10.59
C LEU A 293 21.87 -29.70 10.81
N THR A 294 21.18 -30.55 10.04
CA THR A 294 19.74 -30.76 10.19
C THR A 294 19.37 -31.38 11.56
N ASN A 295 20.22 -32.24 12.15
CA ASN A 295 19.98 -32.74 13.51
C ASN A 295 20.29 -31.72 14.61
N LEU A 296 21.28 -30.83 14.42
CA LEU A 296 21.54 -29.72 15.33
C LEU A 296 20.41 -28.69 15.28
N ILE A 297 19.97 -28.28 14.08
CA ILE A 297 18.85 -27.35 13.88
C ILE A 297 17.59 -27.89 14.56
N LYS A 298 17.22 -29.16 14.31
CA LYS A 298 16.07 -29.82 14.98
C LYS A 298 16.23 -30.09 16.48
N GLY A 299 17.36 -29.76 17.11
CA GLY A 299 17.60 -30.04 18.53
C GLY A 299 17.68 -31.52 18.91
N ASN A 300 17.88 -32.42 17.93
CA ASN A 300 18.15 -33.83 18.19
C ASN A 300 19.54 -34.02 18.82
N MET A 301 20.47 -33.15 18.43
CA MET A 301 21.79 -32.99 19.01
C MET A 301 21.86 -31.58 19.62
N LEU A 302 22.34 -31.47 20.86
CA LEU A 302 22.47 -30.21 21.61
C LEU A 302 21.16 -29.38 21.69
N PRO A 303 20.16 -29.82 22.48
CA PRO A 303 18.92 -29.05 22.67
C PRO A 303 19.19 -27.68 23.33
N GLU A 304 20.09 -27.60 24.31
CA GLU A 304 20.41 -26.34 25.03
C GLU A 304 21.30 -25.36 24.24
N ALA A 305 21.77 -25.73 23.04
CA ALA A 305 22.63 -24.87 22.23
C ALA A 305 21.81 -23.83 21.45
N LEU A 306 22.23 -22.57 21.56
CA LEU A 306 21.66 -21.45 20.83
C LEU A 306 22.19 -21.42 19.39
N LEU A 307 21.30 -21.16 18.43
CA LEU A 307 21.61 -21.21 17.00
C LEU A 307 21.21 -19.89 16.34
N TRP A 308 22.13 -19.26 15.61
CA TRP A 308 21.87 -18.07 14.79
C TRP A 308 22.22 -18.36 13.33
N ILE A 309 21.24 -18.25 12.43
CA ILE A 309 21.40 -18.49 10.99
C ILE A 309 21.20 -17.17 10.24
N THR A 310 22.08 -16.83 9.30
CA THR A 310 21.88 -15.68 8.40
C THR A 310 21.55 -16.13 6.98
N SER A 311 20.67 -15.41 6.28
CA SER A 311 20.28 -15.74 4.91
C SER A 311 19.80 -14.52 4.12
N ARG A 312 19.89 -14.58 2.79
CA ARG A 312 18.96 -13.84 1.91
C ARG A 312 17.58 -14.52 1.85
N PRO A 313 16.47 -13.78 1.65
CA PRO A 313 15.11 -14.34 1.61
C PRO A 313 14.96 -15.54 0.66
N ALA A 314 15.55 -15.44 -0.54
CA ALA A 314 15.55 -16.45 -1.61
C ALA A 314 16.03 -17.86 -1.22
N ALA A 315 16.70 -18.02 -0.08
CA ALA A 315 17.24 -19.31 0.36
C ALA A 315 16.70 -19.79 1.72
N VAL A 316 15.72 -19.07 2.29
CA VAL A 316 15.10 -19.45 3.57
C VAL A 316 14.40 -20.80 3.43
N ASP A 317 13.69 -21.02 2.31
CA ASP A 317 12.93 -22.23 2.00
C ASP A 317 13.77 -23.53 1.96
N LYS A 318 15.11 -23.43 2.04
CA LYS A 318 16.00 -24.56 2.31
C LYS A 318 15.78 -25.18 3.70
N ILE A 319 15.12 -24.47 4.63
CA ILE A 319 14.84 -24.89 6.01
C ILE A 319 13.34 -24.63 6.31
N PRO A 320 12.60 -25.61 6.87
CA PRO A 320 11.20 -25.40 7.26
C PRO A 320 11.02 -24.27 8.29
N SER A 321 9.93 -23.51 8.15
CA SER A 321 9.48 -22.47 9.12
C SER A 321 9.53 -22.94 10.57
N ASP A 322 9.06 -24.16 10.79
CA ASP A 322 8.83 -24.79 12.10
C ASP A 322 10.15 -25.13 12.84
N CYS A 323 11.30 -24.81 12.24
CA CYS A 323 12.62 -24.93 12.85
C CYS A 323 13.14 -23.62 13.46
N PHE A 324 12.37 -22.52 13.43
CA PHE A 324 12.79 -21.20 13.92
C PHE A 324 11.89 -20.70 15.05
N ASP A 325 12.50 -20.34 16.18
CA ASP A 325 11.80 -19.77 17.34
C ASP A 325 11.61 -18.24 17.21
N ARG A 326 12.51 -17.59 16.45
CA ARG A 326 12.42 -16.16 16.09
C ARG A 326 12.97 -15.93 14.68
N VAL A 327 12.29 -15.11 13.90
CA VAL A 327 12.83 -14.48 12.69
C VAL A 327 13.14 -13.01 12.99
N THR A 328 14.25 -12.51 12.45
CA THR A 328 14.60 -11.08 12.46
C THR A 328 15.01 -10.61 11.07
N GLU A 329 14.91 -9.30 10.83
CA GLU A 329 15.21 -8.70 9.53
C GLU A 329 16.23 -7.56 9.69
N VAL A 330 17.32 -7.58 8.93
CA VAL A 330 18.28 -6.46 8.86
C VAL A 330 17.80 -5.48 7.81
N ARG A 331 17.32 -4.31 8.24
CA ARG A 331 16.80 -3.24 7.37
C ARG A 331 17.91 -2.41 6.73
N GLY A 332 19.06 -2.25 7.41
CA GLY A 332 20.18 -1.40 6.96
C GLY A 332 20.29 -0.09 7.74
N PHE A 333 20.73 0.98 7.08
CA PHE A 333 20.94 2.31 7.69
C PHE A 333 19.73 3.24 7.55
N ASN A 334 19.20 3.73 8.68
CA ASN A 334 18.33 4.91 8.73
C ASN A 334 19.10 6.21 8.42
N ASP A 335 18.43 7.33 8.18
CA ASP A 335 19.11 8.55 7.71
C ASP A 335 20.16 9.12 8.68
N PRO A 336 19.95 9.11 10.02
CA PRO A 336 21.02 9.36 10.99
C PRO A 336 22.22 8.43 10.83
N GLN A 337 22.01 7.12 10.70
CA GLN A 337 23.07 6.12 10.50
C GLN A 337 23.83 6.32 9.18
N LYS A 338 23.14 6.74 8.10
CA LYS A 338 23.80 7.12 6.84
C LYS A 338 24.81 8.25 7.07
N GLU A 339 24.42 9.30 7.77
CA GLU A 339 25.34 10.40 8.11
C GLU A 339 26.46 9.98 9.06
N GLU A 340 26.15 9.17 10.07
CA GLU A 340 27.10 8.65 11.04
C GLU A 340 28.21 7.85 10.35
N TYR A 341 27.85 6.96 9.42
CA TYR A 341 28.80 6.17 8.65
C TYR A 341 29.79 7.07 7.88
N PHE A 342 29.32 8.10 7.17
CA PHE A 342 30.22 8.99 6.43
C PHE A 342 31.07 9.88 7.36
N LYS A 343 30.53 10.30 8.52
CA LYS A 343 31.30 11.06 9.54
C LYS A 343 32.38 10.20 10.19
N LYS A 344 32.08 8.93 10.52
CA LYS A 344 33.07 7.95 11.01
C LYS A 344 34.12 7.64 9.95
N ARG A 345 33.71 7.40 8.70
CA ARG A 345 34.60 7.04 7.59
C ARG A 345 35.57 8.15 7.18
N PHE A 346 35.18 9.41 7.36
CA PHE A 346 36.01 10.58 7.08
C PHE A 346 36.26 11.41 8.36
N SER A 347 36.56 10.73 9.48
CA SER A 347 36.85 11.35 10.78
C SER A 347 37.94 12.43 10.73
N ASP A 348 38.84 12.30 9.75
CA ASP A 348 40.05 13.10 9.62
C ASP A 348 39.84 14.34 8.70
N ASP A 349 38.68 14.44 8.00
CA ASP A 349 38.25 15.61 7.23
C ASP A 349 36.72 15.78 7.26
N GLU A 350 36.23 16.53 8.26
CA GLU A 350 34.83 16.88 8.44
C GLU A 350 34.25 17.70 7.27
N ASN A 351 35.07 18.45 6.53
CA ASN A 351 34.62 19.22 5.36
C ASN A 351 34.35 18.29 4.17
N LEU A 352 35.19 17.28 3.95
CA LEU A 352 34.96 16.22 2.97
C LEU A 352 33.71 15.41 3.33
N ALA A 353 33.57 14.98 4.59
CA ALA A 353 32.38 14.30 5.09
C ALA A 353 31.10 15.11 4.82
N SER A 354 31.11 16.40 5.16
CA SER A 354 29.97 17.31 4.97
C SER A 354 29.61 17.53 3.50
N LYS A 355 30.61 17.65 2.61
CA LYS A 355 30.39 17.73 1.15
C LYS A 355 29.74 16.46 0.60
N ILE A 356 30.21 15.28 1.03
CA ILE A 356 29.67 13.97 0.61
C ILE A 356 28.22 13.82 1.07
N ILE A 357 27.94 14.08 2.36
CA ILE A 357 26.57 14.00 2.92
C ILE A 357 25.63 14.98 2.22
N SER A 358 26.08 16.21 1.98
CA SER A 358 25.32 17.22 1.23
C SER A 358 25.00 16.74 -0.19
N HIS A 359 26.00 16.24 -0.94
CA HIS A 359 25.76 15.76 -2.30
C HIS A 359 24.82 14.54 -2.34
N ILE A 360 24.96 13.59 -1.41
CA ILE A 360 24.05 12.45 -1.28
C ILE A 360 22.62 12.95 -1.04
N LYS A 361 22.40 13.91 -0.12
CA LYS A 361 21.08 14.52 0.09
C LYS A 361 20.52 15.22 -1.16
N THR A 362 21.36 15.87 -1.98
CA THR A 362 20.90 16.47 -3.27
C THR A 362 20.50 15.44 -4.33
N SER A 363 20.88 14.17 -4.18
CA SER A 363 20.58 13.10 -5.14
C SER A 363 19.75 12.01 -4.48
N ARG A 364 18.42 12.15 -4.55
CA ARG A 364 17.49 11.25 -3.83
C ARG A 364 17.73 9.77 -4.14
N SER A 365 18.12 9.42 -5.37
CA SER A 365 18.52 8.05 -5.75
C SER A 365 19.76 7.56 -5.00
N LEU A 366 20.80 8.39 -4.84
CA LEU A 366 21.98 8.04 -4.02
C LEU A 366 21.60 7.94 -2.53
N HIS A 367 20.82 8.89 -2.02
CA HIS A 367 20.35 8.89 -0.63
C HIS A 367 19.49 7.67 -0.27
N ILE A 368 18.68 7.19 -1.22
CA ILE A 368 17.96 5.92 -1.17
C ILE A 368 18.97 4.78 -1.10
N MET A 369 19.83 4.60 -2.12
CA MET A 369 20.75 3.46 -2.19
C MET A 369 21.70 3.33 -0.99
N CYS A 370 22.14 4.45 -0.39
CA CYS A 370 22.90 4.50 0.86
C CYS A 370 22.19 3.91 2.09
N HIS A 371 20.96 3.40 1.98
CA HIS A 371 20.36 2.52 2.99
C HIS A 371 21.14 1.20 3.15
N ILE A 372 21.74 0.69 2.08
CA ILE A 372 22.61 -0.49 2.15
C ILE A 372 24.07 -0.05 2.40
N PRO A 373 24.75 -0.56 3.46
CA PRO A 373 26.12 -0.19 3.78
C PRO A 373 27.13 -0.36 2.62
N VAL A 374 26.96 -1.37 1.76
CA VAL A 374 27.83 -1.56 0.59
C VAL A 374 27.76 -0.40 -0.42
N PHE A 375 26.59 0.21 -0.60
CA PHE A 375 26.45 1.41 -1.44
C PHE A 375 27.07 2.64 -0.77
N CYS A 376 27.03 2.73 0.57
CA CYS A 376 27.78 3.76 1.30
C CYS A 376 29.30 3.61 1.13
N TRP A 377 29.82 2.38 1.16
CA TRP A 377 31.24 2.08 0.92
C TRP A 377 31.68 2.44 -0.50
N ILE A 378 30.94 2.00 -1.54
CA ILE A 378 31.22 2.38 -2.94
C ILE A 378 31.16 3.91 -3.12
N THR A 379 30.13 4.56 -2.56
CA THR A 379 29.94 6.01 -2.65
C THR A 379 31.04 6.77 -1.92
N ALA A 380 31.50 6.30 -0.75
CA ALA A 380 32.64 6.88 -0.04
C ALA A 380 33.93 6.76 -0.86
N MET A 381 34.21 5.59 -1.45
CA MET A 381 35.42 5.38 -2.24
C MET A 381 35.47 6.29 -3.48
N VAL A 382 34.35 6.41 -4.21
CA VAL A 382 34.28 7.25 -5.41
C VAL A 382 34.26 8.75 -5.07
N LEU A 383 33.31 9.20 -4.24
CA LEU A 383 33.16 10.63 -3.95
C LEU A 383 34.30 11.17 -3.07
N GLY A 384 34.80 10.39 -2.12
CA GLY A 384 35.94 10.76 -1.27
C GLY A 384 37.16 11.11 -2.11
N LYS A 385 37.54 10.20 -3.02
CA LYS A 385 38.68 10.43 -3.92
C LYS A 385 38.45 11.62 -4.86
N MET A 386 37.29 11.68 -5.53
CA MET A 386 36.96 12.78 -6.44
C MET A 386 37.04 14.16 -5.78
N LEU A 387 36.46 14.29 -4.58
CA LEU A 387 36.38 15.55 -3.85
C LEU A 387 37.68 15.90 -3.10
N SER A 388 38.57 14.92 -2.88
CA SER A 388 39.92 15.17 -2.33
C SER A 388 40.96 15.53 -3.40
N GLU A 389 40.90 14.91 -4.59
CA GLU A 389 41.84 15.18 -5.70
C GLU A 389 41.48 16.45 -6.52
N ASN A 390 40.48 17.22 -6.09
CA ASN A 390 39.97 18.44 -6.76
C ASN A 390 39.56 18.22 -8.25
N ASP A 391 39.10 17.03 -8.63
CA ASP A 391 38.65 16.77 -10.00
C ASP A 391 37.41 17.63 -10.32
N HIS A 392 37.54 18.51 -11.31
CA HIS A 392 36.45 19.37 -11.81
C HIS A 392 35.32 18.58 -12.53
N GLY A 393 35.44 17.26 -12.64
CA GLY A 393 34.37 16.37 -13.08
C GLY A 393 33.11 16.50 -12.22
N LYS A 394 31.96 16.73 -12.87
CA LYS A 394 30.63 16.67 -12.20
C LYS A 394 30.47 15.30 -11.51
N PRO A 395 29.87 15.21 -10.31
CA PRO A 395 29.66 13.94 -9.64
C PRO A 395 28.64 13.06 -10.41
N PRO A 396 28.68 11.73 -10.23
CA PRO A 396 27.83 10.80 -10.98
C PRO A 396 26.34 10.99 -10.72
N LYS A 397 25.54 10.95 -11.78
CA LYS A 397 24.07 11.10 -11.72
C LYS A 397 23.30 9.78 -11.75
N THR A 398 23.84 8.77 -12.43
CA THR A 398 23.19 7.46 -12.61
C THR A 398 23.94 6.37 -11.85
N LEU A 399 23.28 5.23 -11.58
CA LEU A 399 23.94 4.13 -10.88
C LEU A 399 25.06 3.53 -11.72
N THR A 400 24.85 3.43 -13.04
CA THR A 400 25.86 2.94 -13.97
C THR A 400 27.10 3.85 -14.00
N GLU A 401 26.92 5.16 -13.97
CA GLU A 401 28.04 6.12 -13.92
C GLU A 401 28.85 6.00 -12.61
N MET A 402 28.18 5.75 -11.48
CA MET A 402 28.85 5.46 -10.20
C MET A 402 29.72 4.20 -10.29
N TYR A 403 29.20 3.11 -10.88
CA TYR A 403 29.94 1.84 -11.01
C TYR A 403 31.10 1.92 -12.01
N ILE A 404 30.95 2.70 -13.09
CA ILE A 404 32.06 3.01 -14.01
C ILE A 404 33.18 3.78 -13.28
N ARG A 405 32.82 4.79 -12.48
CA ARG A 405 33.80 5.56 -11.70
C ARG A 405 34.44 4.76 -10.56
N PHE A 406 33.72 3.79 -9.98
CA PHE A 406 34.27 2.80 -9.06
C PHE A 406 35.33 1.92 -9.75
N LEU A 407 35.01 1.34 -10.91
CA LEU A 407 35.95 0.53 -11.71
C LEU A 407 37.22 1.32 -12.09
N LEU A 408 37.07 2.56 -12.55
CA LEU A 408 38.19 3.45 -12.85
C LEU A 408 39.00 3.80 -11.58
N THR A 409 38.33 4.01 -10.45
CA THR A 409 38.99 4.31 -9.16
C THR A 409 39.88 3.14 -8.70
N LEU A 410 39.34 1.91 -8.73
CA LEU A 410 40.07 0.69 -8.41
C LEU A 410 41.27 0.46 -9.34
N THR A 411 41.09 0.65 -10.65
CA THR A 411 42.19 0.48 -11.62
C THR A 411 43.30 1.51 -11.40
N ASN A 412 42.94 2.77 -11.14
CA ASN A 412 43.92 3.81 -10.80
C ASN A 412 44.65 3.54 -9.47
N MET A 413 43.99 2.92 -8.49
CA MET A 413 44.63 2.50 -7.22
C MET A 413 45.61 1.34 -7.43
N LYS A 414 45.28 0.34 -8.27
CA LYS A 414 46.24 -0.66 -8.76
C LYS A 414 47.44 0.02 -9.42
N ASN A 415 47.21 0.91 -10.39
CA ASN A 415 48.30 1.43 -11.22
C ASN A 415 49.26 2.33 -10.41
N LYS A 416 48.76 3.22 -9.53
CA LYS A 416 49.60 3.96 -8.57
C LYS A 416 50.44 3.03 -7.68
N LYS A 417 49.91 1.86 -7.27
CA LYS A 417 50.57 0.90 -6.37
C LYS A 417 51.67 0.05 -7.03
N TYR A 418 51.56 -0.28 -8.32
CA TYR A 418 52.47 -1.22 -9.00
C TYR A 418 53.36 -0.59 -10.09
N HIS A 419 53.02 0.59 -10.61
CA HIS A 419 53.75 1.22 -11.72
C HIS A 419 54.32 2.62 -11.41
N GLY A 420 53.99 3.18 -10.25
CA GLY A 420 54.45 4.52 -9.83
C GLY A 420 53.65 5.66 -10.48
N GLU A 421 54.12 6.90 -10.30
CA GLU A 421 53.36 8.10 -10.66
C GLU A 421 53.41 8.47 -12.16
N ASN A 422 54.25 7.79 -12.97
CA ASN A 422 54.62 8.23 -14.32
C ASN A 422 53.94 7.45 -15.47
N GLN A 423 52.60 7.36 -15.49
CA GLN A 423 51.73 7.13 -16.67
C GLN A 423 50.27 6.80 -16.26
N PRO A 424 49.27 6.94 -17.17
CA PRO A 424 48.94 8.08 -18.03
C PRO A 424 47.77 8.89 -17.39
N ASP A 425 46.96 9.60 -18.19
CA ASP A 425 45.69 10.20 -17.73
C ASP A 425 44.78 9.12 -17.07
N PRO A 426 44.24 9.37 -15.85
CA PRO A 426 43.44 8.40 -15.07
C PRO A 426 42.15 7.89 -15.74
N ARG A 427 41.82 8.35 -16.95
CA ARG A 427 40.71 7.89 -17.79
C ARG A 427 41.10 6.82 -18.82
N ASN A 428 42.39 6.48 -18.93
CA ASN A 428 42.90 5.50 -19.91
C ASN A 428 43.39 4.21 -19.23
N LEU A 429 42.60 3.14 -19.35
CA LEU A 429 42.99 1.78 -18.98
C LEU A 429 44.12 1.27 -19.90
N SER A 430 45.08 0.51 -19.38
CA SER A 430 46.06 -0.19 -20.23
C SER A 430 45.42 -1.38 -20.96
N GLU A 431 46.05 -1.86 -22.03
CA GLU A 431 45.56 -3.06 -22.74
C GLU A 431 45.56 -4.31 -21.84
N SER A 432 46.42 -4.36 -20.80
CA SER A 432 46.38 -5.39 -19.77
C SER A 432 45.17 -5.27 -18.83
N ASP A 433 44.80 -4.04 -18.45
CA ASP A 433 43.63 -3.78 -17.60
C ASP A 433 42.34 -4.15 -18.36
N VAL A 434 42.28 -3.79 -19.65
CA VAL A 434 41.18 -4.17 -20.56
C VAL A 434 41.00 -5.68 -20.60
N GLN A 435 42.05 -6.45 -20.90
CA GLN A 435 41.97 -7.91 -20.97
C GLN A 435 41.49 -8.53 -19.66
N ILE A 436 41.97 -8.02 -18.53
CA ILE A 436 41.54 -8.48 -17.20
C ILE A 436 40.05 -8.20 -16.98
N ILE A 437 39.59 -6.97 -17.20
CA ILE A 437 38.19 -6.56 -17.01
C ILE A 437 37.23 -7.45 -17.82
N LEU A 438 37.65 -7.87 -19.02
CA LEU A 438 36.90 -8.78 -19.87
C LEU A 438 36.89 -10.23 -19.36
N LYS A 439 38.01 -10.76 -18.86
CA LYS A 439 38.05 -12.07 -18.17
C LYS A 439 37.10 -12.06 -16.95
N LEU A 440 37.13 -11.00 -16.13
CA LEU A 440 36.24 -10.86 -14.97
C LEU A 440 34.77 -10.75 -15.37
N GLY A 441 34.46 -10.00 -16.44
CA GLY A 441 33.11 -9.87 -16.97
C GLY A 441 32.54 -11.17 -17.55
N ARG A 442 33.36 -11.98 -18.23
CA ARG A 442 33.00 -13.32 -18.71
C ARG A 442 32.67 -14.26 -17.55
N LEU A 443 33.50 -14.27 -16.51
CA LEU A 443 33.28 -15.01 -15.26
C LEU A 443 31.99 -14.57 -14.55
N ALA A 444 31.74 -13.26 -14.47
CA ALA A 444 30.55 -12.69 -13.86
C ALA A 444 29.28 -13.12 -14.61
N PHE A 445 29.28 -13.00 -15.94
CA PHE A 445 28.17 -13.38 -16.81
C PHE A 445 27.85 -14.88 -16.73
N GLN A 446 28.86 -15.75 -16.77
CA GLN A 446 28.67 -17.19 -16.67
C GLN A 446 28.08 -17.60 -15.31
N ASN A 447 28.59 -17.04 -14.21
CA ASN A 447 28.07 -17.37 -12.88
C ASN A 447 26.69 -16.78 -12.65
N LEU A 448 26.41 -15.55 -13.09
CA LEU A 448 25.06 -14.96 -13.04
C LEU A 448 24.05 -15.82 -13.83
N ALA A 449 24.43 -16.28 -15.03
CA ALA A 449 23.59 -17.17 -15.84
C ALA A 449 23.40 -18.57 -15.23
N LYS A 450 24.37 -19.09 -14.46
CA LYS A 450 24.28 -20.35 -13.68
C LYS A 450 23.57 -20.17 -12.32
N SER A 451 23.22 -18.94 -11.92
CA SER A 451 22.79 -18.58 -10.56
C SER A 451 23.83 -18.90 -9.46
N ASN A 452 25.11 -18.98 -9.84
CA ASN A 452 26.24 -19.19 -8.94
C ASN A 452 26.68 -17.87 -8.28
N LEU A 453 26.95 -17.94 -6.98
CA LEU A 453 27.38 -16.84 -6.12
C LEU A 453 28.85 -17.00 -5.68
N VAL A 454 29.26 -18.26 -5.49
CA VAL A 454 30.60 -18.70 -5.08
C VAL A 454 31.06 -19.76 -6.09
N PHE A 455 32.34 -19.72 -6.48
CA PHE A 455 32.91 -20.57 -7.53
C PHE A 455 34.36 -20.98 -7.18
N SER A 456 34.81 -22.11 -7.74
CA SER A 456 36.15 -22.67 -7.48
C SER A 456 37.23 -22.04 -8.35
N GLU A 457 38.50 -22.31 -8.02
CA GLU A 457 39.64 -21.97 -8.88
C GLU A 457 39.50 -22.54 -10.32
N ASP A 458 38.83 -23.68 -10.51
CA ASP A 458 38.56 -24.25 -11.84
C ASP A 458 37.71 -23.32 -12.72
N HIS A 459 36.77 -22.58 -12.12
CA HIS A 459 35.95 -21.61 -12.83
C HIS A 459 36.77 -20.38 -13.28
N LEU A 460 37.82 -20.01 -12.54
CA LEU A 460 38.80 -19.00 -12.97
C LEU A 460 39.61 -19.52 -14.17
N ARG A 461 40.04 -20.79 -14.11
CA ARG A 461 40.78 -21.45 -15.20
C ARG A 461 39.92 -21.60 -16.48
N GLU A 462 38.65 -21.96 -16.37
CA GLU A 462 37.67 -21.94 -17.50
C GLU A 462 37.52 -20.54 -18.13
N CYS A 463 37.71 -19.49 -17.32
CA CYS A 463 37.70 -18.09 -17.75
C CYS A 463 39.05 -17.59 -18.28
N GLY A 464 40.10 -18.40 -18.25
CA GLY A 464 41.46 -18.03 -18.68
C GLY A 464 42.19 -17.10 -17.71
N ILE A 465 41.79 -17.07 -16.44
CA ILE A 465 42.44 -16.33 -15.36
C ILE A 465 43.40 -17.28 -14.66
N ASP A 466 44.71 -16.99 -14.69
CA ASP A 466 45.67 -17.75 -13.88
C ASP A 466 45.64 -17.31 -12.41
N ALA A 467 45.91 -18.24 -11.49
CA ALA A 467 45.96 -17.96 -10.06
C ALA A 467 47.05 -16.94 -9.69
N ASN A 468 48.13 -16.81 -10.49
CA ASN A 468 49.17 -15.80 -10.28
C ASN A 468 48.83 -14.46 -10.95
N GLU A 469 48.07 -14.44 -12.06
CA GLU A 469 47.47 -13.20 -12.59
C GLU A 469 46.50 -12.59 -11.57
N ALA A 470 45.67 -13.43 -10.92
CA ALA A 470 44.78 -13.02 -9.84
C ALA A 470 45.55 -12.41 -8.63
N PHE A 471 46.79 -12.84 -8.39
CA PHE A 471 47.65 -12.29 -7.33
C PHE A 471 48.29 -10.95 -7.72
N LEU A 472 48.73 -10.78 -8.98
CA LEU A 472 49.13 -9.47 -9.54
C LEU A 472 47.99 -8.45 -9.51
N LEU A 473 46.75 -8.93 -9.45
CA LEU A 473 45.54 -8.13 -9.36
C LEU A 473 45.15 -7.65 -7.96
N SER A 474 45.96 -7.84 -6.92
CA SER A 474 45.63 -7.51 -5.51
C SER A 474 45.50 -6.00 -5.15
N GLY A 475 45.22 -5.15 -6.15
CA GLY A 475 44.68 -3.80 -5.98
C GLY A 475 43.23 -3.63 -6.47
N MET A 476 42.76 -4.50 -7.38
CA MET A 476 41.36 -4.53 -7.85
C MET A 476 40.63 -5.78 -7.37
N CYS A 477 41.25 -6.95 -7.47
CA CYS A 477 40.58 -8.22 -7.17
C CYS A 477 40.34 -8.46 -5.67
N THR A 478 41.01 -7.75 -4.76
CA THR A 478 40.67 -7.78 -3.32
C THR A 478 39.44 -6.93 -2.97
N GLU A 479 39.00 -6.07 -3.89
CA GLU A 479 37.87 -5.15 -3.74
C GLU A 479 36.64 -5.65 -4.54
N ILE A 480 36.89 -6.50 -5.53
CA ILE A 480 35.89 -7.13 -6.41
C ILE A 480 35.61 -8.57 -5.96
N PHE A 481 36.62 -9.30 -5.47
CA PHE A 481 36.49 -10.68 -4.97
C PHE A 481 36.95 -10.83 -3.53
N ARG A 482 36.37 -11.82 -2.87
CA ARG A 482 36.86 -12.36 -1.61
C ARG A 482 37.63 -13.65 -1.92
N GLU A 483 38.96 -13.64 -1.74
CA GLU A 483 39.74 -14.88 -1.61
C GLU A 483 39.59 -15.35 -0.17
N GLU A 484 39.09 -16.56 0.02
CA GLU A 484 38.94 -17.18 1.33
C GLU A 484 40.00 -18.26 1.57
N ASP A 485 40.26 -18.52 2.85
CA ASP A 485 41.41 -19.27 3.33
C ASP A 485 40.95 -20.53 4.08
N PRO A 486 40.31 -21.49 3.38
CA PRO A 486 39.75 -22.67 4.02
C PRO A 486 40.86 -23.61 4.50
N MET A 487 40.63 -24.26 5.65
CA MET A 487 41.50 -25.31 6.21
C MET A 487 41.70 -26.52 5.26
N PHE A 488 40.89 -26.62 4.19
CA PHE A 488 40.72 -27.80 3.34
C PHE A 488 41.24 -27.63 1.89
N GLN A 489 42.43 -27.04 1.72
CA GLN A 489 43.29 -27.08 0.51
C GLN A 489 42.75 -26.56 -0.86
N ALA A 490 41.45 -26.35 -1.04
CA ALA A 490 40.85 -25.93 -2.30
C ALA A 490 40.34 -24.47 -2.21
N LYS A 491 40.78 -23.60 -3.13
CA LYS A 491 40.41 -22.18 -3.11
C LYS A 491 39.03 -21.93 -3.72
N MET A 492 38.24 -21.13 -3.01
CA MET A 492 36.94 -20.62 -3.43
C MET A 492 36.97 -19.10 -3.50
N TYR A 493 36.11 -18.55 -4.36
CA TYR A 493 36.00 -17.14 -4.63
C TYR A 493 34.53 -16.74 -4.78
N SER A 494 34.16 -15.56 -4.29
CA SER A 494 32.90 -14.88 -4.64
C SER A 494 33.18 -13.43 -5.03
N PHE A 495 32.25 -12.82 -5.76
CA PHE A 495 32.22 -11.35 -5.82
C PHE A 495 31.93 -10.78 -4.41
N VAL A 496 32.40 -9.56 -4.13
CA VAL A 496 32.10 -8.84 -2.87
C VAL A 496 30.62 -8.45 -2.78
N HIS A 497 29.97 -8.24 -3.93
CA HIS A 497 28.53 -7.96 -3.98
C HIS A 497 27.88 -8.43 -5.30
N LEU A 498 26.59 -8.79 -5.25
CA LEU A 498 25.84 -9.25 -6.43
C LEU A 498 25.75 -8.16 -7.52
N THR A 499 25.53 -6.91 -7.12
CA THR A 499 25.51 -5.75 -8.03
C THR A 499 26.81 -5.57 -8.81
N ILE A 500 27.96 -5.96 -8.22
CA ILE A 500 29.27 -5.91 -8.89
C ILE A 500 29.33 -7.02 -9.95
N GLN A 501 28.84 -8.22 -9.65
CA GLN A 501 28.70 -9.32 -10.61
C GLN A 501 27.75 -8.95 -11.76
N GLU A 502 26.60 -8.32 -11.48
CA GLU A 502 25.68 -7.84 -12.52
C GLU A 502 26.28 -6.75 -13.40
N PHE A 503 27.02 -5.79 -12.82
CA PHE A 503 27.71 -4.74 -13.57
C PHE A 503 28.80 -5.33 -14.50
N PHE A 504 29.66 -6.22 -13.99
CA PHE A 504 30.69 -6.86 -14.80
C PHE A 504 30.09 -7.76 -15.90
N ALA A 505 28.97 -8.45 -15.62
CA ALA A 505 28.24 -9.21 -16.63
C ALA A 505 27.66 -8.31 -17.73
N ALA A 506 27.06 -7.16 -17.38
CA ALA A 506 26.53 -6.20 -18.34
C ALA A 506 27.63 -5.59 -19.21
N LEU A 507 28.77 -5.26 -18.61
CA LEU A 507 29.95 -4.74 -19.30
C LEU A 507 30.53 -5.76 -20.31
N TYR A 508 30.55 -7.05 -19.95
CA TYR A 508 30.96 -8.12 -20.88
C TYR A 508 30.00 -8.30 -22.06
N VAL A 509 28.68 -8.22 -21.83
CA VAL A 509 27.69 -8.29 -22.92
C VAL A 509 27.79 -7.08 -23.84
N ALA A 510 27.96 -5.88 -23.31
CA ALA A 510 28.21 -4.67 -24.10
C ALA A 510 29.49 -4.79 -24.95
N TYR A 511 30.59 -5.27 -24.36
CA TYR A 511 31.84 -5.47 -25.09
C TYR A 511 31.74 -6.55 -26.17
N SER A 512 31.18 -7.73 -25.85
CA SER A 512 31.09 -8.86 -26.79
C SER A 512 30.27 -8.48 -28.02
N TYR A 513 29.22 -7.68 -27.84
CA TYR A 513 28.46 -7.11 -28.94
C TYR A 513 29.30 -6.09 -29.75
N ALA A 514 30.00 -5.16 -29.09
CA ALA A 514 30.80 -4.14 -29.78
C ALA A 514 32.05 -4.67 -30.52
N SER A 515 32.63 -5.79 -30.06
CA SER A 515 33.89 -6.35 -30.58
C SER A 515 33.69 -7.53 -31.53
N GLU A 516 32.75 -8.43 -31.24
CA GLU A 516 32.53 -9.68 -31.98
C GLU A 516 31.19 -9.68 -32.75
N ASN A 517 30.31 -8.69 -32.51
CA ASN A 517 28.93 -8.64 -33.02
C ASN A 517 28.08 -9.87 -32.60
N VAL A 518 28.51 -10.57 -31.54
CA VAL A 518 27.84 -11.73 -30.94
C VAL A 518 26.91 -11.25 -29.84
N ASN A 519 25.75 -11.91 -29.70
CA ASN A 519 24.88 -11.77 -28.53
C ASN A 519 25.04 -13.00 -27.60
N PRO A 520 25.78 -12.90 -26.47
CA PRO A 520 25.99 -14.04 -25.56
C PRO A 520 24.69 -14.62 -24.98
N LEU A 521 23.61 -13.83 -24.90
CA LEU A 521 22.29 -14.25 -24.42
C LEU A 521 21.50 -15.10 -25.45
N SER A 522 22.06 -15.33 -26.64
CA SER A 522 21.46 -16.18 -27.70
C SER A 522 22.19 -17.50 -27.94
N LEU A 523 23.28 -17.78 -27.20
CA LEU A 523 24.00 -19.06 -27.28
C LEU A 523 23.34 -20.18 -26.44
N ARG A 524 22.20 -19.91 -25.80
CA ARG A 524 21.63 -20.75 -24.73
C ARG A 524 20.47 -21.65 -25.16
N ASP A 525 19.95 -21.49 -26.36
CA ASP A 525 18.79 -22.24 -26.86
C ASP A 525 19.16 -23.64 -27.41
N CYS A 526 20.44 -24.03 -27.31
CA CYS A 526 20.99 -25.31 -27.77
C CYS A 526 21.91 -25.95 -26.71
N GLN A 527 21.33 -26.56 -25.67
CA GLN A 527 22.02 -27.59 -24.87
C GLN A 527 21.09 -28.80 -24.70
N GLU A 528 21.42 -29.89 -25.38
CA GLU A 528 20.69 -31.15 -25.29
C GLU A 528 21.00 -31.87 -23.97
N LEU A 529 19.97 -32.42 -23.32
CA LEU A 529 20.16 -33.43 -22.28
C LEU A 529 20.51 -34.77 -22.94
N PRO A 530 21.53 -35.52 -22.46
CA PRO A 530 21.87 -36.83 -23.03
C PRO A 530 20.70 -37.81 -22.91
N ARG A 531 20.28 -38.39 -24.03
CA ARG A 531 19.25 -39.45 -24.05
C ARG A 531 19.86 -40.76 -23.56
N THR A 532 19.58 -41.13 -22.32
CA THR A 532 19.72 -42.51 -21.85
C THR A 532 18.57 -43.35 -22.44
N ASN A 533 18.86 -44.14 -23.47
CA ASN A 533 17.96 -45.20 -23.91
C ASN A 533 18.02 -46.35 -22.89
N ASP A 534 16.87 -46.72 -22.32
CA ASP A 534 16.57 -48.10 -21.95
C ASP A 534 15.06 -48.34 -22.15
N ARG A 535 14.64 -49.60 -22.24
CA ARG A 535 13.35 -50.03 -22.82
C ARG A 535 12.44 -50.75 -21.84
N ASP A 536 11.17 -50.87 -22.26
CA ASP A 536 10.20 -51.93 -21.89
C ASP A 536 9.72 -51.96 -20.43
N ASP A 537 8.44 -52.23 -20.10
CA ASP A 537 7.20 -52.35 -20.89
C ASP A 537 5.99 -52.11 -19.94
N GLY A 538 4.78 -51.80 -20.44
CA GLY A 538 3.58 -51.71 -19.59
C GLY A 538 2.39 -50.83 -20.05
N TYR A 539 1.61 -51.34 -21.00
CA TYR A 539 0.13 -51.15 -21.19
C TYR A 539 -0.67 -50.63 -19.97
N ARG A 540 -1.74 -49.80 -20.03
CA ARG A 540 -2.74 -49.29 -21.03
C ARG A 540 -3.47 -48.10 -20.36
N ASP A 541 -4.41 -47.32 -20.93
CA ASP A 541 -4.84 -46.82 -22.27
C ASP A 541 -6.17 -46.01 -22.01
N ASP A 542 -6.81 -45.46 -23.05
CA ASP A 542 -7.98 -44.54 -23.02
C ASP A 542 -7.70 -43.14 -22.41
N GLY A 543 -8.03 -41.99 -23.00
CA GLY A 543 -8.73 -41.61 -24.24
C GLY A 543 -9.42 -40.24 -24.01
N TYR A 544 -9.41 -39.22 -24.89
CA TYR A 544 -9.16 -39.16 -26.33
C TYR A 544 -8.46 -37.85 -26.78
N ARG A 545 -7.79 -37.96 -27.93
CA ARG A 545 -7.47 -36.91 -28.92
C ARG A 545 -8.48 -37.00 -30.09
N ASN A 546 -8.76 -36.04 -30.97
CA ASN A 546 -8.44 -34.61 -31.18
C ASN A 546 -9.50 -34.11 -32.25
N ASP A 547 -9.44 -33.02 -33.04
CA ASP A 547 -8.50 -31.91 -33.30
C ASP A 547 -9.29 -30.69 -33.88
N SER A 548 -8.58 -29.67 -34.38
CA SER A 548 -8.73 -29.11 -35.75
C SER A 548 -8.65 -27.58 -35.82
N TRP A 549 -7.50 -27.07 -36.29
CA TRP A 549 -7.35 -25.72 -36.84
C TRP A 549 -7.12 -25.80 -38.36
N SER A 550 -7.61 -24.80 -39.09
CA SER A 550 -7.28 -24.48 -40.48
C SER A 550 -7.62 -22.99 -40.67
N GLU A 551 -6.69 -22.04 -40.69
CA GLU A 551 -5.61 -21.75 -41.67
C GLU A 551 -6.05 -20.74 -42.76
N ASP A 552 -5.12 -20.33 -43.63
CA ASP A 552 -5.04 -19.09 -44.43
C ASP A 552 -4.72 -17.83 -43.57
N GLU A 553 -3.52 -17.23 -43.58
CA GLU A 553 -2.65 -16.69 -44.66
C GLU A 553 -3.25 -15.45 -45.37
N ASP A 554 -2.49 -14.46 -45.84
CA ASP A 554 -1.02 -14.35 -46.01
C ASP A 554 -0.49 -12.93 -45.67
N TYR A 555 0.69 -12.86 -45.03
CA TYR A 555 1.71 -11.86 -45.37
C TYR A 555 3.12 -12.28 -44.91
N ARG A 556 3.67 -13.35 -45.49
CA ARG A 556 5.04 -13.84 -45.20
C ARG A 556 6.13 -12.89 -45.70
N PRO A 557 7.15 -12.58 -44.89
CA PRO A 557 8.52 -12.41 -45.37
C PRO A 557 9.16 -13.80 -45.61
N GLN A 558 9.84 -13.97 -46.73
CA GLN A 558 10.38 -15.28 -47.15
C GLN A 558 11.62 -15.69 -46.35
N HIS A 559 11.73 -16.97 -46.02
CA HIS A 559 13.03 -17.56 -45.66
C HIS A 559 13.98 -17.48 -46.86
N ARG A 560 15.09 -16.74 -46.71
CA ARG A 560 16.34 -16.99 -47.45
C ARG A 560 17.37 -17.63 -46.52
N GLY A 561 18.44 -18.14 -47.14
CA GLY A 561 19.46 -18.95 -46.47
C GLY A 561 20.28 -18.19 -45.42
N SER A 562 21.22 -18.92 -44.83
CA SER A 562 22.06 -18.50 -43.71
C SER A 562 23.05 -17.38 -44.06
N GLU A 563 22.57 -16.14 -44.01
CA GLU A 563 23.41 -14.96 -43.80
C GLU A 563 23.24 -14.50 -42.34
N GLN A 564 24.35 -14.23 -41.65
CA GLN A 564 24.32 -13.67 -40.30
C GLN A 564 23.92 -12.19 -40.39
N GLN A 565 22.62 -11.90 -40.41
CA GLN A 565 22.12 -10.53 -40.30
C GLN A 565 22.71 -9.84 -39.06
N GLN A 566 23.25 -8.63 -39.25
CA GLN A 566 23.69 -7.77 -38.16
C GLN A 566 22.48 -7.40 -37.29
N LYS A 567 22.30 -8.12 -36.18
CA LYS A 567 21.38 -7.73 -35.11
C LYS A 567 21.85 -6.38 -34.58
N THR A 568 20.98 -5.39 -34.51
CA THR A 568 21.35 -4.05 -34.05
C THR A 568 21.46 -3.99 -32.52
N LEU A 569 22.08 -2.92 -32.00
CA LEU A 569 22.20 -2.71 -30.55
C LEU A 569 20.80 -2.63 -29.90
N HIS A 570 19.83 -2.07 -30.62
CA HIS A 570 18.41 -2.06 -30.27
C HIS A 570 17.85 -3.48 -30.13
N ASP A 571 18.18 -4.41 -31.03
CA ASP A 571 17.64 -5.77 -30.99
C ASP A 571 18.23 -6.59 -29.84
N LEU A 572 19.49 -6.33 -29.48
CA LEU A 572 20.10 -6.81 -28.24
C LEU A 572 19.37 -6.24 -27.02
N GLN A 573 19.31 -4.90 -26.89
CA GLN A 573 18.71 -4.21 -25.74
C GLN A 573 17.24 -4.61 -25.55
N ARG A 574 16.45 -4.64 -26.63
CA ARG A 574 15.07 -5.13 -26.68
C ARG A 574 14.94 -6.56 -26.16
N SER A 575 15.83 -7.46 -26.58
CA SER A 575 15.83 -8.85 -26.09
C SER A 575 16.11 -8.93 -24.58
N VAL A 576 16.89 -8.01 -24.01
CA VAL A 576 17.12 -7.95 -22.55
C VAL A 576 15.92 -7.33 -21.83
N VAL A 577 15.31 -6.26 -22.37
CA VAL A 577 14.07 -5.67 -21.83
C VAL A 577 12.97 -6.73 -21.75
N ASP A 578 12.74 -7.49 -22.83
CA ASP A 578 11.72 -8.54 -22.86
C ASP A 578 12.04 -9.69 -21.88
N LYS A 579 13.32 -10.09 -21.74
CA LYS A 579 13.75 -11.08 -20.73
C LYS A 579 13.56 -10.58 -19.30
N ALA A 580 13.89 -9.33 -18.99
CA ALA A 580 13.67 -8.73 -17.68
C ALA A 580 12.18 -8.61 -17.33
N LEU A 581 11.34 -8.19 -18.28
CA LEU A 581 9.88 -8.15 -18.13
C LEU A 581 9.26 -9.54 -17.90
N SER A 582 9.86 -10.60 -18.45
CA SER A 582 9.45 -11.99 -18.19
C SER A 582 9.93 -12.54 -16.82
N SER A 583 10.89 -11.86 -16.16
CA SER A 583 11.45 -12.31 -14.89
C SER A 583 10.47 -12.06 -13.74
N LYS A 584 9.99 -13.16 -13.12
CA LYS A 584 9.14 -13.08 -11.92
C LYS A 584 9.88 -12.41 -10.76
N THR A 585 11.11 -12.85 -10.47
CA THR A 585 11.86 -12.36 -9.30
C THR A 585 12.57 -11.03 -9.53
N GLY A 586 12.89 -10.68 -10.79
CA GLY A 586 13.57 -9.44 -11.13
C GLY A 586 15.09 -9.53 -11.19
N HIS A 587 15.69 -10.73 -11.11
CA HIS A 587 17.15 -10.97 -11.16
C HIS A 587 17.90 -10.51 -12.44
N LEU A 588 17.24 -9.76 -13.34
CA LEU A 588 17.84 -9.11 -14.50
C LEU A 588 17.59 -7.58 -14.50
N ASP A 589 16.88 -7.04 -13.52
CA ASP A 589 16.46 -5.63 -13.50
C ASP A 589 17.67 -4.70 -13.40
N LEU A 590 18.65 -5.01 -12.54
CA LEU A 590 19.87 -4.22 -12.40
C LEU A 590 20.87 -4.46 -13.53
N PHE A 591 21.06 -5.71 -13.97
CA PHE A 591 21.79 -6.05 -15.19
C PHE A 591 21.29 -5.26 -16.41
N LEU A 592 19.98 -5.16 -16.62
CA LEU A 592 19.37 -4.36 -17.70
C LEU A 592 19.71 -2.87 -17.55
N ARG A 593 19.56 -2.31 -16.34
CA ARG A 593 19.91 -0.91 -16.05
C ARG A 593 21.37 -0.61 -16.39
N PHE A 594 22.31 -1.45 -15.95
CA PHE A 594 23.73 -1.31 -16.27
C PHE A 594 24.00 -1.43 -17.77
N LEU A 595 23.40 -2.41 -18.48
CA LEU A 595 23.60 -2.59 -19.92
C LEU A 595 23.14 -1.36 -20.72
N LEU A 596 21.97 -0.81 -20.37
CA LEU A 596 21.44 0.42 -20.99
C LEU A 596 22.31 1.63 -20.65
N GLY A 597 22.73 1.81 -19.40
CA GLY A 597 23.59 2.91 -18.99
C GLY A 597 24.99 2.86 -19.64
N ILE A 598 25.59 1.68 -19.79
CA ILE A 598 26.91 1.49 -20.44
C ILE A 598 26.82 1.83 -21.94
N SER A 599 25.66 1.61 -22.55
CA SER A 599 25.44 1.91 -23.98
C SER A 599 25.46 3.41 -24.28
N LEU A 600 25.30 4.30 -23.29
CA LEU A 600 25.17 5.75 -23.51
C LEU A 600 26.54 6.43 -23.72
N GLU A 601 26.63 7.33 -24.71
CA GLU A 601 27.91 7.88 -25.21
C GLU A 601 28.81 8.50 -24.12
N SER A 602 28.26 9.27 -23.16
CA SER A 602 29.08 9.83 -22.07
C SER A 602 29.74 8.76 -21.20
N ASN A 603 29.11 7.60 -21.05
CA ASN A 603 29.63 6.46 -20.31
C ASN A 603 30.60 5.64 -21.16
N GLN A 604 30.36 5.50 -22.47
CA GLN A 604 31.34 4.96 -23.42
C GLN A 604 32.63 5.83 -23.46
N ILE A 605 32.51 7.15 -23.33
CA ILE A 605 33.66 8.09 -23.27
C ILE A 605 34.51 7.87 -22.01
N LEU A 606 33.88 7.61 -20.85
CA LEU A 606 34.58 7.20 -19.62
C LEU A 606 35.27 5.83 -19.77
N LEU A 607 34.75 4.97 -20.64
CA LEU A 607 35.25 3.62 -20.94
C LEU A 607 35.99 3.51 -22.28
N LYS A 608 36.47 4.64 -22.85
CA LYS A 608 36.99 4.72 -24.23
C LYS A 608 38.08 3.69 -24.58
N SER A 609 38.87 3.30 -23.58
CA SER A 609 39.94 2.29 -23.66
C SER A 609 39.42 0.86 -23.91
N LEU A 610 38.18 0.53 -23.52
CA LEU A 610 37.50 -0.73 -23.86
C LEU A 610 37.03 -0.80 -25.33
N LYS A 611 37.23 0.26 -26.13
CA LYS A 611 36.86 0.32 -27.57
C LYS A 611 35.37 0.04 -27.85
N LEU A 612 34.47 0.34 -26.91
CA LEU A 612 33.00 0.15 -26.99
C LEU A 612 32.28 1.01 -28.05
N GLN A 613 32.97 1.55 -29.05
CA GLN A 613 32.41 2.48 -30.04
C GLN A 613 31.62 1.73 -31.13
N THR A 614 30.37 1.42 -30.85
CA THR A 614 29.45 0.85 -31.85
C THR A 614 29.00 1.91 -32.86
N LYS A 615 29.15 1.60 -34.15
CA LYS A 615 28.98 2.55 -35.26
C LYS A 615 27.51 2.73 -35.66
N GLY A 616 26.72 3.36 -34.79
CA GLY A 616 25.32 3.73 -35.09
C GLY A 616 24.45 4.10 -33.88
N ASP A 617 25.06 4.38 -32.73
CA ASP A 617 24.38 4.17 -31.44
C ASP A 617 23.23 5.13 -31.13
N THR A 618 23.32 6.41 -31.48
CA THR A 618 22.31 7.40 -31.06
C THR A 618 20.91 7.05 -31.57
N GLU A 619 20.78 6.64 -32.85
CA GLU A 619 19.49 6.21 -33.42
C GLU A 619 19.00 4.90 -32.78
N SER A 620 19.92 3.98 -32.48
CA SER A 620 19.62 2.71 -31.83
C SER A 620 19.12 2.89 -30.40
N ILE A 621 19.75 3.79 -29.63
CA ILE A 621 19.34 4.18 -28.28
C ILE A 621 17.98 4.90 -28.34
N GLN A 622 17.76 5.79 -29.32
CA GLN A 622 16.48 6.46 -29.52
C GLN A 622 15.34 5.45 -29.75
N LYS A 623 15.59 4.39 -30.55
CA LYS A 623 14.64 3.28 -30.76
C LYS A 623 14.37 2.50 -29.46
N THR A 624 15.40 2.21 -28.66
CA THR A 624 15.23 1.51 -27.37
C THR A 624 14.46 2.35 -26.35
N ILE A 625 14.73 3.66 -26.29
CA ILE A 625 13.97 4.62 -25.48
C ILE A 625 12.51 4.62 -25.91
N GLN A 626 12.23 4.68 -27.21
CA GLN A 626 10.86 4.62 -27.73
C GLN A 626 10.20 3.28 -27.40
N TYR A 627 10.91 2.15 -27.57
CA TYR A 627 10.41 0.82 -27.23
C TYR A 627 10.02 0.69 -25.76
N ILE A 628 10.81 1.25 -24.83
CA ILE A 628 10.48 1.28 -23.40
C ILE A 628 9.23 2.15 -23.15
N LYS A 629 9.12 3.32 -23.79
CA LYS A 629 7.93 4.19 -23.69
C LYS A 629 6.68 3.51 -24.27
N ASP A 630 6.81 2.77 -25.37
CA ASP A 630 5.73 1.98 -25.97
C ASP A 630 5.30 0.84 -25.04
N ARG A 631 6.26 0.11 -24.45
CA ARG A 631 5.98 -0.92 -23.43
C ARG A 631 5.21 -0.38 -22.21
N LEU A 632 5.39 0.90 -21.88
CA LEU A 632 4.68 1.61 -20.80
C LEU A 632 3.35 2.27 -21.26
N SER A 633 3.14 2.47 -22.56
CA SER A 633 2.02 3.25 -23.10
C SER A 633 1.04 2.44 -23.96
N ASP A 634 1.36 1.20 -24.32
CA ASP A 634 0.53 0.33 -25.16
C ASP A 634 -0.74 -0.15 -24.42
N GLU A 635 -1.90 0.33 -24.86
CA GLU A 635 -3.20 -0.09 -24.35
C GLU A 635 -3.63 -1.50 -24.78
N LYS A 636 -2.96 -2.13 -25.75
CA LYS A 636 -3.38 -3.40 -26.37
C LYS A 636 -2.71 -4.64 -25.77
N GLN A 637 -1.82 -4.47 -24.79
CA GLN A 637 -1.19 -5.61 -24.10
C GLN A 637 -2.23 -6.48 -23.40
N ARG A 638 -2.20 -7.80 -23.65
CA ARG A 638 -3.10 -8.77 -22.98
C ARG A 638 -2.87 -8.85 -21.47
N GLN A 639 -1.68 -8.47 -21.00
CA GLN A 639 -1.30 -8.43 -19.59
C GLN A 639 -0.25 -7.32 -19.42
N TYR A 640 -0.50 -6.36 -18.53
CA TYR A 640 0.45 -5.29 -18.22
C TYR A 640 1.60 -5.78 -17.33
N PRO A 641 2.81 -5.19 -17.42
CA PRO A 641 3.87 -5.42 -16.45
C PRO A 641 3.41 -5.11 -15.02
N SER A 642 3.97 -5.80 -14.02
CA SER A 642 3.69 -5.52 -12.61
C SER A 642 4.18 -4.11 -12.22
N PRO A 643 3.67 -3.50 -11.14
CA PRO A 643 4.11 -2.17 -10.71
C PRO A 643 5.63 -2.05 -10.53
N GLU A 644 6.27 -3.10 -10.02
CA GLU A 644 7.72 -3.19 -9.81
C GLU A 644 8.49 -3.21 -11.14
N ARG A 645 8.03 -4.01 -12.12
CA ARG A 645 8.62 -4.03 -13.48
C ARG A 645 8.40 -2.70 -14.20
N CYS A 646 7.27 -2.01 -13.99
CA CYS A 646 7.07 -0.64 -14.46
C CYS A 646 8.11 0.33 -13.85
N ILE A 647 8.32 0.27 -12.53
CA ILE A 647 9.32 1.09 -11.82
C ILE A 647 10.74 0.81 -12.34
N ASN A 648 11.11 -0.45 -12.61
CA ASN A 648 12.40 -0.73 -13.23
C ASN A 648 12.55 -0.10 -14.63
N LEU A 649 11.50 -0.11 -15.47
CA LEU A 649 11.55 0.59 -16.76
C LEU A 649 11.72 2.12 -16.60
N PHE A 650 11.22 2.73 -15.52
CA PHE A 650 11.49 4.15 -15.23
C PHE A 650 12.94 4.40 -14.80
N HIS A 651 13.53 3.53 -14.00
CA HIS A 651 14.97 3.60 -13.75
C HIS A 651 15.78 3.39 -15.03
N CYS A 652 15.38 2.49 -15.92
CA CYS A 652 16.03 2.27 -17.22
C CYS A 652 16.02 3.53 -18.10
N LEU A 653 14.91 4.26 -18.17
CA LEU A 653 14.85 5.57 -18.85
C LEU A 653 15.80 6.59 -18.20
N ASN A 654 15.92 6.59 -16.86
CA ASN A 654 16.82 7.48 -16.13
C ASN A 654 18.32 7.13 -16.30
N GLU A 655 18.69 5.84 -16.37
CA GLU A 655 20.07 5.44 -16.74
C GLU A 655 20.41 5.86 -18.19
N LEU A 656 19.41 5.92 -19.07
CA LEU A 656 19.50 6.46 -20.44
C LEU A 656 19.40 8.01 -20.50
N ASN A 657 19.37 8.70 -19.35
CA ASN A 657 19.17 10.15 -19.22
C ASN A 657 17.86 10.71 -19.86
N ASP A 658 16.87 9.86 -20.16
CA ASP A 658 15.56 10.32 -20.66
C ASP A 658 14.65 10.72 -19.49
N THR A 659 14.59 12.02 -19.23
CA THR A 659 13.63 12.60 -18.29
C THR A 659 12.27 12.92 -18.92
N SER A 660 12.10 12.76 -20.24
CA SER A 660 10.95 13.29 -20.98
C SER A 660 9.62 12.66 -20.54
N PHE A 661 9.63 11.37 -20.18
CA PHE A 661 8.43 10.69 -19.66
C PHE A 661 8.09 11.14 -18.23
N VAL A 662 9.09 11.47 -17.42
CA VAL A 662 8.89 12.05 -16.07
C VAL A 662 8.32 13.47 -16.20
N SER A 663 8.83 14.28 -17.13
CA SER A 663 8.26 15.60 -17.45
C SER A 663 6.86 15.51 -18.06
N GLU A 664 6.54 14.46 -18.82
CA GLU A 664 5.17 14.20 -19.28
C GLU A 664 4.25 13.89 -18.09
N ILE A 665 4.65 13.00 -17.17
CA ILE A 665 3.92 12.69 -15.94
C ILE A 665 3.70 13.93 -15.08
N GLN A 666 4.76 14.70 -14.81
CA GLN A 666 4.68 15.94 -14.03
C GLN A 666 3.71 16.94 -14.68
N ARG A 667 3.77 17.10 -16.00
CA ARG A 667 2.81 17.93 -16.74
C ARG A 667 1.36 17.43 -16.61
N PHE A 668 1.11 16.12 -16.53
CA PHE A 668 -0.24 15.60 -16.22
C PHE A 668 -0.68 15.93 -14.79
N LEU A 669 0.22 15.82 -13.81
CA LEU A 669 -0.06 16.20 -12.42
C LEU A 669 -0.38 17.70 -12.30
N THR A 670 0.36 18.57 -13.00
CA THR A 670 0.12 20.04 -13.00
C THR A 670 -1.11 20.46 -13.79
N SER A 671 -1.43 19.79 -14.91
CA SER A 671 -2.53 20.21 -15.80
C SER A 671 -3.88 19.55 -15.52
N GLN A 672 -3.91 18.45 -14.78
CA GLN A 672 -5.12 17.68 -14.42
C GLN A 672 -6.08 17.37 -15.59
N ASN A 673 -5.56 17.27 -16.83
CA ASN A 673 -6.39 17.10 -18.02
C ASN A 673 -7.09 15.72 -18.04
N PRO A 674 -8.43 15.64 -17.98
CA PRO A 674 -9.17 14.38 -17.87
C PRO A 674 -9.39 13.68 -19.22
N GLU A 675 -9.13 14.33 -20.36
CA GLU A 675 -9.43 13.77 -21.68
C GLU A 675 -8.45 12.66 -22.06
N LYS A 676 -7.15 12.81 -21.75
CA LYS A 676 -6.16 11.78 -22.03
C LYS A 676 -6.28 10.63 -21.02
N LYS A 677 -6.66 9.47 -21.55
CA LYS A 677 -6.64 8.20 -20.84
C LYS A 677 -5.22 7.78 -20.47
N LEU A 678 -5.05 7.27 -19.25
CA LEU A 678 -3.77 6.83 -18.67
C LEU A 678 -3.70 5.29 -18.57
N THR A 679 -2.56 4.70 -18.94
CA THR A 679 -2.33 3.26 -18.78
C THR A 679 -2.08 2.87 -17.32
N PRO A 680 -2.30 1.61 -16.90
CA PRO A 680 -1.90 1.14 -15.58
C PRO A 680 -0.40 1.33 -15.29
N ALA A 681 0.46 1.23 -16.31
CA ALA A 681 1.90 1.49 -16.16
C ALA A 681 2.21 2.99 -15.91
N GLN A 682 1.52 3.90 -16.60
CA GLN A 682 1.58 5.34 -16.32
C GLN A 682 1.05 5.67 -14.92
N CYS A 683 0.00 4.97 -14.45
CA CYS A 683 -0.48 5.09 -13.07
C CYS A 683 0.55 4.64 -12.02
N SER A 684 1.25 3.52 -12.24
CA SER A 684 2.40 3.13 -11.40
C SER A 684 3.51 4.19 -11.41
N ALA A 685 3.78 4.79 -12.58
CA ALA A 685 4.75 5.87 -12.73
C ALA A 685 4.38 7.12 -11.93
N MET A 686 3.11 7.53 -12.00
CA MET A 686 2.57 8.67 -11.26
C MET A 686 2.62 8.43 -9.75
N ALA A 687 2.25 7.24 -9.28
CA ALA A 687 2.35 6.89 -7.87
C ALA A 687 3.81 6.95 -7.37
N TYR A 688 4.75 6.41 -8.14
CA TYR A 688 6.17 6.51 -7.85
C TYR A 688 6.67 7.97 -7.84
N VAL A 689 6.37 8.77 -8.86
CA VAL A 689 6.79 10.19 -8.93
C VAL A 689 6.21 11.00 -7.77
N LEU A 690 4.96 10.76 -7.37
CA LEU A 690 4.33 11.42 -6.22
C LEU A 690 5.00 11.01 -4.90
N LEU A 691 5.26 9.71 -4.69
CA LEU A 691 6.03 9.22 -3.55
C LEU A 691 7.47 9.78 -3.53
N MET A 692 8.07 10.02 -4.69
CA MET A 692 9.41 10.62 -4.86
C MET A 692 9.46 12.13 -4.66
N SER A 693 8.31 12.80 -4.54
CA SER A 693 8.24 14.23 -4.21
C SER A 693 8.58 14.52 -2.74
N GLU A 694 8.77 15.80 -2.45
CA GLU A 694 8.73 16.39 -1.10
C GLU A 694 7.48 17.28 -0.92
N GLU A 695 6.75 17.54 -2.01
CA GLU A 695 5.50 18.29 -2.01
C GLU A 695 4.34 17.41 -1.57
N VAL A 696 3.55 17.91 -0.61
CA VAL A 696 2.33 17.26 -0.12
C VAL A 696 1.15 17.67 -1.00
N LEU A 697 0.50 16.71 -1.66
CA LEU A 697 -0.74 16.94 -2.40
C LEU A 697 -1.85 17.40 -1.45
N ASP A 698 -2.60 18.45 -1.80
CA ASP A 698 -3.82 18.77 -1.06
C ASP A 698 -4.88 17.68 -1.26
N LYS A 699 -5.18 17.34 -2.52
CA LYS A 699 -6.20 16.36 -2.87
C LYS A 699 -5.71 15.35 -3.92
N LEU A 700 -5.84 14.07 -3.61
CA LEU A 700 -5.70 12.95 -4.55
C LEU A 700 -7.11 12.42 -4.88
N ASP A 701 -7.55 12.55 -6.13
CA ASP A 701 -8.89 12.12 -6.57
C ASP A 701 -8.82 11.10 -7.70
N LEU A 702 -9.16 9.84 -7.41
CA LEU A 702 -9.05 8.74 -8.37
C LEU A 702 -10.15 8.74 -9.45
N LYS A 703 -11.15 9.63 -9.36
CA LYS A 703 -12.15 9.84 -10.41
C LYS A 703 -11.71 10.87 -11.45
N VAL A 704 -10.86 11.83 -11.09
CA VAL A 704 -10.28 12.82 -12.03
C VAL A 704 -9.37 12.15 -13.06
N TYR A 705 -8.63 11.11 -12.66
CA TYR A 705 -7.78 10.35 -13.58
C TYR A 705 -8.62 9.40 -14.45
N ASN A 706 -8.65 9.67 -15.75
CA ASN A 706 -9.25 8.81 -16.77
C ASN A 706 -8.39 7.56 -16.97
N THR A 707 -8.67 6.50 -16.20
CA THR A 707 -7.95 5.22 -16.30
C THR A 707 -8.86 4.03 -15.97
N SER A 708 -8.31 2.82 -16.10
CA SER A 708 -8.96 1.57 -15.72
C SER A 708 -8.97 1.37 -14.20
N ASP A 709 -9.80 0.43 -13.73
CA ASP A 709 -9.87 0.08 -12.30
C ASP A 709 -8.48 -0.39 -11.77
N GLU A 710 -7.67 -1.07 -12.58
CA GLU A 710 -6.28 -1.42 -12.26
C GLU A 710 -5.33 -0.20 -12.20
N GLY A 711 -5.56 0.81 -13.05
CA GLY A 711 -4.83 2.08 -12.96
C GLY A 711 -5.13 2.83 -11.66
N ARG A 712 -6.39 2.84 -11.23
CA ARG A 712 -6.81 3.42 -9.94
C ARG A 712 -6.15 2.71 -8.76
N LYS A 713 -6.17 1.37 -8.73
CA LYS A 713 -5.49 0.58 -7.68
C LYS A 713 -4.00 0.92 -7.59
N ARG A 714 -3.32 1.07 -8.73
CA ARG A 714 -1.90 1.44 -8.81
C ARG A 714 -1.59 2.87 -8.35
N LEU A 715 -2.57 3.76 -8.24
CA LEU A 715 -2.43 5.11 -7.68
C LEU A 715 -2.62 5.17 -6.15
N VAL A 716 -3.22 4.16 -5.52
CA VAL A 716 -3.50 4.13 -4.07
C VAL A 716 -2.25 4.38 -3.19
N PRO A 717 -1.04 3.90 -3.51
CA PRO A 717 0.15 4.21 -2.72
C PRO A 717 0.45 5.71 -2.54
N ALA A 718 0.01 6.56 -3.47
CA ALA A 718 0.19 8.02 -3.38
C ALA A 718 -0.62 8.68 -2.25
N VAL A 719 -1.55 7.96 -1.62
CA VAL A 719 -2.28 8.41 -0.41
C VAL A 719 -1.32 8.82 0.71
N ARG A 720 -0.14 8.16 0.80
CA ARG A 720 0.95 8.48 1.75
C ARG A 720 1.45 9.93 1.65
N CYS A 721 1.20 10.62 0.53
CA CYS A 721 1.70 11.96 0.22
C CYS A 721 0.59 13.01 0.06
N CYS A 722 -0.64 12.75 0.52
CA CYS A 722 -1.77 13.69 0.36
C CYS A 722 -2.51 14.04 1.67
N ARG A 723 -3.24 15.17 1.68
CA ARG A 723 -4.12 15.57 2.78
C ARG A 723 -5.54 15.00 2.65
N LYS A 724 -6.05 14.90 1.43
CA LYS A 724 -7.42 14.46 1.12
C LYS A 724 -7.38 13.34 0.06
N ALA A 725 -7.90 12.17 0.38
CA ALA A 725 -7.93 11.00 -0.50
C ALA A 725 -9.37 10.64 -0.92
N MET A 726 -9.74 10.98 -2.15
CA MET A 726 -11.04 10.61 -2.73
C MET A 726 -10.89 9.34 -3.56
N LEU A 727 -11.16 8.20 -2.90
CA LEU A 727 -11.02 6.86 -3.46
C LEU A 727 -12.38 6.13 -3.59
N GLY A 728 -13.48 6.81 -3.25
CA GLY A 728 -14.83 6.24 -3.32
C GLY A 728 -15.24 5.84 -4.75
N GLY A 729 -15.95 4.73 -4.91
CA GLY A 729 -16.46 4.24 -6.19
C GLY A 729 -15.38 3.84 -7.20
N CYS A 730 -14.20 3.41 -6.71
CA CYS A 730 -13.03 3.11 -7.53
C CYS A 730 -12.74 1.62 -7.74
N ARG A 731 -13.60 0.72 -7.23
CA ARG A 731 -13.45 -0.74 -7.29
C ARG A 731 -12.11 -1.21 -6.71
N LEU A 732 -11.82 -0.68 -5.52
CA LEU A 732 -10.65 -1.03 -4.71
C LEU A 732 -10.71 -2.50 -4.25
N THR A 733 -9.61 -3.00 -3.68
CA THR A 733 -9.49 -4.36 -3.12
C THR A 733 -8.97 -4.29 -1.68
N THR A 734 -9.04 -5.38 -0.91
CA THR A 734 -8.50 -5.44 0.46
C THR A 734 -7.05 -4.95 0.55
N SER A 735 -6.22 -5.25 -0.45
CA SER A 735 -4.83 -4.76 -0.48
C SER A 735 -4.66 -3.26 -0.75
N CYS A 736 -5.69 -2.61 -1.31
CA CYS A 736 -5.78 -1.15 -1.29
C CYS A 736 -6.07 -0.64 0.13
N CYS A 737 -6.86 -1.36 0.93
CA CYS A 737 -7.10 -1.01 2.33
C CYS A 737 -5.90 -1.31 3.23
N GLU A 738 -5.11 -2.36 2.99
CA GLU A 738 -3.77 -2.56 3.59
C GLU A 738 -2.87 -1.34 3.29
N THR A 739 -2.77 -0.95 2.01
CA THR A 739 -1.97 0.22 1.59
C THR A 739 -2.39 1.51 2.29
N VAL A 740 -3.70 1.76 2.44
CA VAL A 740 -4.24 2.94 3.15
C VAL A 740 -4.05 2.83 4.67
N ALA A 741 -4.17 1.63 5.25
CA ALA A 741 -3.90 1.41 6.67
C ALA A 741 -2.43 1.67 7.02
N SER A 742 -1.49 1.23 6.18
CA SER A 742 -0.07 1.55 6.34
C SER A 742 0.18 3.06 6.18
N ALA A 743 -0.54 3.76 5.30
CA ALA A 743 -0.45 5.22 5.17
C ALA A 743 -0.98 5.99 6.40
N LEU A 744 -1.95 5.44 7.14
CA LEU A 744 -2.46 5.99 8.40
C LEU A 744 -1.51 5.76 9.59
N GLN A 745 -0.67 4.73 9.55
CA GLN A 745 0.25 4.37 10.62
C GLN A 745 1.55 5.21 10.65
N LEU A 746 1.89 5.91 9.57
CA LEU A 746 3.12 6.69 9.47
C LEU A 746 3.09 7.92 10.42
N PRO A 747 4.14 8.17 11.24
CA PRO A 747 4.17 9.30 12.16
C PRO A 747 3.95 10.65 11.48
N ASP A 748 4.50 10.81 10.27
CA ASP A 748 4.43 12.03 9.47
C ASP A 748 3.20 12.08 8.53
N SER A 749 2.21 11.20 8.72
CA SER A 749 1.05 11.12 7.83
C SER A 749 0.30 12.45 7.70
N HIS A 750 0.23 12.94 6.46
CA HIS A 750 -0.44 14.19 6.11
C HIS A 750 -1.95 14.04 5.89
N LEU A 751 -2.45 12.81 5.82
CA LEU A 751 -3.85 12.50 5.53
C LEU A 751 -4.78 13.00 6.64
N ARG A 752 -5.85 13.70 6.26
CA ARG A 752 -6.90 14.27 7.12
C ARG A 752 -8.30 13.89 6.65
N GLU A 753 -8.52 13.76 5.35
CA GLU A 753 -9.82 13.37 4.79
C GLU A 753 -9.68 12.11 3.94
N LEU A 754 -10.50 11.09 4.21
CA LEU A 754 -10.50 9.82 3.51
C LEU A 754 -11.92 9.42 3.09
N ASP A 755 -12.14 9.32 1.78
CA ASP A 755 -13.37 8.80 1.19
C ASP A 755 -13.12 7.45 0.52
N LEU A 756 -13.73 6.39 1.07
CA LEU A 756 -13.74 5.04 0.52
C LEU A 756 -15.15 4.62 0.04
N SER A 757 -16.13 5.52 0.06
CA SER A 757 -17.55 5.21 -0.19
C SER A 757 -17.83 4.43 -1.48
N VAL A 758 -18.92 3.67 -1.54
CA VAL A 758 -19.35 2.93 -2.76
C VAL A 758 -18.29 1.94 -3.30
N ASN A 759 -17.40 1.42 -2.44
CA ASN A 759 -16.48 0.32 -2.78
C ASN A 759 -16.96 -0.99 -2.15
N ALA A 760 -17.78 -1.75 -2.91
CA ALA A 760 -18.23 -3.08 -2.50
C ALA A 760 -17.07 -4.09 -2.43
N LEU A 761 -17.22 -5.11 -1.58
CA LEU A 761 -16.30 -6.25 -1.41
C LEU A 761 -14.93 -5.93 -0.79
N LEU A 762 -14.77 -4.80 -0.09
CA LEU A 762 -13.61 -4.53 0.75
C LEU A 762 -13.73 -5.23 2.12
N ASP A 763 -12.71 -6.00 2.52
CA ASP A 763 -12.50 -6.25 3.96
C ASP A 763 -11.78 -5.03 4.56
N LEU A 764 -12.39 -4.44 5.60
CA LEU A 764 -11.87 -3.25 6.28
C LEU A 764 -11.14 -3.55 7.59
N LYS A 765 -10.90 -4.82 7.92
CA LYS A 765 -10.01 -5.19 9.06
C LYS A 765 -8.65 -4.50 8.99
N PRO A 766 -7.90 -4.48 7.85
CA PRO A 766 -6.63 -3.75 7.77
C PRO A 766 -6.81 -2.27 8.10
N LEU A 767 -7.87 -1.64 7.58
CA LEU A 767 -8.18 -0.23 7.84
C LEU A 767 -8.42 0.02 9.34
N SER A 768 -9.06 -0.90 10.07
CA SER A 768 -9.27 -0.78 11.51
C SER A 768 -7.96 -0.77 12.31
N VAL A 769 -6.92 -1.48 11.85
CA VAL A 769 -5.56 -1.42 12.44
C VAL A 769 -4.95 -0.04 12.20
N GLY A 770 -5.03 0.46 10.95
CA GLY A 770 -4.55 1.79 10.61
C GLY A 770 -5.22 2.91 11.41
N LEU A 771 -6.53 2.81 11.63
CA LEU A 771 -7.33 3.78 12.39
C LEU A 771 -7.06 3.74 13.92
N ARG A 772 -6.63 2.59 14.47
CA ARG A 772 -6.20 2.48 15.88
C ARG A 772 -4.83 3.11 16.17
N SER A 773 -4.05 3.43 15.14
CA SER A 773 -2.69 3.94 15.32
C SER A 773 -2.67 5.27 16.07
N PRO A 774 -1.77 5.49 17.06
CA PRO A 774 -1.58 6.80 17.67
C PRO A 774 -1.00 7.84 16.70
N ASN A 775 -0.55 7.41 15.51
CA ASN A 775 -0.12 8.27 14.41
C ASN A 775 -1.26 8.67 13.47
N CYS A 776 -2.44 8.05 13.59
CA CYS A 776 -3.63 8.47 12.86
C CYS A 776 -4.02 9.89 13.30
N ARG A 777 -4.30 10.76 12.32
CA ARG A 777 -4.72 12.16 12.52
C ARG A 777 -5.90 12.50 11.61
N LEU A 778 -6.78 11.52 11.37
CA LEU A 778 -7.86 11.65 10.39
C LEU A 778 -8.98 12.53 10.98
N GLU A 779 -9.31 13.62 10.28
CA GLU A 779 -10.34 14.59 10.67
C GLU A 779 -11.71 14.28 10.02
N SER A 780 -11.73 13.58 8.88
CA SER A 780 -12.94 13.20 8.15
C SER A 780 -12.85 11.80 7.52
N LEU A 781 -13.86 10.96 7.75
CA LEU A 781 -13.97 9.61 7.21
C LEU A 781 -15.34 9.37 6.56
N ASN A 782 -15.34 8.96 5.29
CA ASN A 782 -16.54 8.54 4.57
C ASN A 782 -16.43 7.08 4.11
N LEU A 783 -17.27 6.22 4.67
CA LEU A 783 -17.43 4.80 4.29
C LEU A 783 -18.82 4.49 3.71
N SER A 784 -19.60 5.51 3.35
CA SER A 784 -21.00 5.36 2.90
C SER A 784 -21.14 4.35 1.75
N HIS A 785 -22.20 3.54 1.79
CA HIS A 785 -22.47 2.48 0.81
C HIS A 785 -21.37 1.41 0.70
N ILE A 786 -20.70 1.10 1.81
CA ILE A 786 -19.91 -0.13 2.00
C ILE A 786 -20.68 -1.03 2.98
N ASN A 787 -20.81 -2.33 2.72
CA ASN A 787 -21.43 -3.25 3.68
C ASN A 787 -20.50 -3.42 4.91
N LEU A 788 -20.99 -3.01 6.08
CA LEU A 788 -20.28 -3.09 7.35
C LEU A 788 -20.91 -4.09 8.34
N GLU A 789 -21.86 -4.95 7.92
CA GLU A 789 -22.61 -5.85 8.84
C GLU A 789 -21.72 -6.71 9.75
N ARG A 790 -20.52 -7.11 9.27
CA ARG A 790 -19.58 -7.96 10.03
C ARG A 790 -18.35 -7.23 10.59
N SER A 791 -17.96 -6.11 10.00
CA SER A 791 -16.74 -5.35 10.36
C SER A 791 -17.04 -4.02 11.06
N GLY A 792 -18.30 -3.59 11.02
CA GLY A 792 -18.79 -2.31 11.53
C GLY A 792 -18.47 -2.08 13.01
N PRO A 793 -18.86 -2.96 13.95
CA PRO A 793 -18.59 -2.76 15.37
C PRO A 793 -17.09 -2.62 15.68
N GLU A 794 -16.25 -3.45 15.06
CA GLU A 794 -14.81 -3.40 15.28
C GLU A 794 -14.18 -2.11 14.72
N LEU A 795 -14.59 -1.72 13.51
CA LEU A 795 -14.12 -0.49 12.85
C LEU A 795 -14.63 0.76 13.57
N LEU A 796 -15.90 0.80 13.99
CA LEU A 796 -16.45 1.91 14.76
C LEU A 796 -15.74 2.08 16.10
N LYS A 797 -15.39 0.98 16.78
CA LYS A 797 -14.58 1.04 18.00
C LYS A 797 -13.16 1.56 17.72
N ALA A 798 -12.55 1.18 16.60
CA ALA A 798 -11.25 1.70 16.16
C ALA A 798 -11.29 3.22 15.86
N VAL A 799 -12.33 3.67 15.14
CA VAL A 799 -12.51 5.07 14.74
C VAL A 799 -12.84 5.97 15.92
N LEU A 800 -13.78 5.56 16.78
CA LEU A 800 -14.41 6.44 17.75
C LEU A 800 -13.82 6.34 19.17
N ILE A 801 -13.14 5.23 19.48
CA ILE A 801 -12.55 4.94 20.81
C ILE A 801 -11.05 4.61 20.65
N GLY A 802 -10.41 5.12 19.60
CA GLY A 802 -8.97 5.05 19.38
C GLY A 802 -8.16 5.97 20.31
N PRO A 803 -6.83 5.74 20.45
CA PRO A 803 -5.96 6.51 21.37
C PRO A 803 -5.76 7.98 20.96
N ARG A 804 -6.06 8.33 19.70
CA ARG A 804 -6.35 9.69 19.27
C ARG A 804 -7.65 9.68 18.48
N ASN A 805 -8.61 10.50 18.91
CA ASN A 805 -9.86 10.74 18.19
C ASN A 805 -9.93 12.22 17.79
N ASP A 806 -9.10 12.57 16.80
CA ASP A 806 -9.09 13.88 16.13
C ASP A 806 -10.25 14.00 15.10
N LEU A 807 -11.11 12.98 14.98
CA LEU A 807 -12.13 12.90 13.94
C LEU A 807 -13.29 13.87 14.21
N LEU A 808 -13.52 14.76 13.25
CA LEU A 808 -14.58 15.76 13.28
C LEU A 808 -15.83 15.31 12.53
N VAL A 809 -15.68 14.48 11.48
CA VAL A 809 -16.76 14.07 10.57
C VAL A 809 -16.72 12.56 10.30
N LEU A 810 -17.85 11.87 10.51
CA LEU A 810 -18.02 10.46 10.19
C LEU A 810 -19.28 10.23 9.34
N ARG A 811 -19.13 9.68 8.13
CA ARG A 811 -20.24 9.33 7.23
C ARG A 811 -20.30 7.83 6.96
N LEU A 812 -21.42 7.22 7.33
CA LEU A 812 -21.71 5.78 7.26
C LEU A 812 -23.09 5.55 6.62
N THR A 813 -23.44 6.37 5.63
CA THR A 813 -24.76 6.36 4.99
C THR A 813 -24.97 5.06 4.21
N GLY A 814 -26.02 4.29 4.51
CA GLY A 814 -26.35 3.08 3.76
C GLY A 814 -25.32 1.94 3.89
N CYS A 815 -24.80 1.69 5.10
CA CYS A 815 -23.74 0.72 5.38
C CYS A 815 -24.21 -0.62 5.97
N ASP A 816 -25.52 -0.84 6.04
CA ASP A 816 -26.18 -2.00 6.66
C ASP A 816 -25.87 -2.22 8.16
N LEU A 817 -25.68 -1.12 8.88
CA LEU A 817 -25.50 -1.10 10.33
C LEU A 817 -26.83 -1.32 11.07
N LYS A 818 -26.76 -1.86 12.29
CA LYS A 818 -27.88 -2.15 13.20
C LYS A 818 -27.61 -1.56 14.58
N ASP A 819 -28.56 -1.68 15.52
CA ASP A 819 -28.48 -1.07 16.86
C ASP A 819 -27.28 -1.55 17.72
N ASP A 820 -26.62 -2.65 17.37
CA ASP A 820 -25.45 -3.18 18.08
C ASP A 820 -24.26 -2.21 18.10
N ILE A 821 -24.14 -1.33 17.09
CA ILE A 821 -23.12 -0.28 17.07
C ILE A 821 -23.48 0.95 17.91
N CYS A 822 -24.75 1.15 18.26
CA CYS A 822 -25.21 2.39 18.91
C CYS A 822 -24.66 2.54 20.33
N GLU A 823 -24.34 1.46 21.04
CA GLU A 823 -23.64 1.51 22.33
C GLU A 823 -22.18 2.02 22.17
N THR A 824 -21.51 1.66 21.07
CA THR A 824 -20.16 2.16 20.74
C THR A 824 -20.20 3.65 20.38
N VAL A 825 -21.20 4.07 19.60
CA VAL A 825 -21.44 5.49 19.29
C VAL A 825 -21.79 6.29 20.56
N ALA A 826 -22.69 5.78 21.40
CA ALA A 826 -23.07 6.44 22.66
C ALA A 826 -21.88 6.59 23.61
N SER A 827 -21.04 5.55 23.74
CA SER A 827 -19.79 5.59 24.52
C SER A 827 -18.81 6.64 24.00
N ALA A 828 -18.70 6.79 22.68
CA ALA A 828 -17.85 7.80 22.07
C ALA A 828 -18.37 9.24 22.24
N LEU A 829 -19.68 9.46 22.15
CA LEU A 829 -20.29 10.77 22.44
C LEU A 829 -20.17 11.16 23.93
N GLN A 830 -20.06 10.18 24.83
CA GLN A 830 -19.78 10.40 26.25
C GLN A 830 -18.31 10.71 26.56
N SER A 831 -17.37 10.31 25.69
CA SER A 831 -15.93 10.46 25.93
C SER A 831 -15.44 11.89 25.79
N ALA A 832 -14.81 12.43 26.85
CA ALA A 832 -14.18 13.76 26.83
C ALA A 832 -13.10 13.92 25.73
N GLY A 833 -12.47 12.82 25.31
CA GLY A 833 -11.49 12.78 24.22
C GLY A 833 -12.06 12.78 22.80
N SER A 834 -13.38 12.63 22.63
CA SER A 834 -14.01 12.63 21.31
C SER A 834 -14.06 14.04 20.71
N CYS A 835 -13.74 14.19 19.42
CA CYS A 835 -13.83 15.47 18.70
C CYS A 835 -14.98 15.53 17.69
N LEU A 836 -15.86 14.52 17.66
CA LEU A 836 -16.87 14.35 16.62
C LEU A 836 -17.91 15.47 16.60
N THR A 837 -18.05 16.14 15.45
CA THR A 837 -19.00 17.25 15.22
C THR A 837 -20.11 16.91 14.23
N GLU A 838 -19.87 16.05 13.24
CA GLU A 838 -20.90 15.53 12.32
C GLU A 838 -20.89 13.99 12.27
N LEU A 839 -22.08 13.42 12.41
CA LEU A 839 -22.34 11.99 12.29
C LEU A 839 -23.51 11.74 11.34
N ASP A 840 -23.24 11.01 10.25
CA ASP A 840 -24.26 10.54 9.32
C ASP A 840 -24.39 9.02 9.37
N LEU A 841 -25.53 8.56 9.90
CA LEU A 841 -25.96 7.16 10.02
C LEU A 841 -27.21 6.88 9.17
N SER A 842 -27.54 7.75 8.22
CA SER A 842 -28.76 7.65 7.39
C SER A 842 -28.80 6.35 6.57
N TYR A 843 -30.01 5.83 6.30
CA TYR A 843 -30.28 4.61 5.53
C TYR A 843 -29.64 3.32 6.08
N ASN A 844 -29.51 3.23 7.41
CA ASN A 844 -29.12 2.00 8.12
C ASN A 844 -30.33 1.40 8.88
N LYS A 845 -30.22 0.13 9.28
CA LYS A 845 -31.26 -0.63 10.01
C LYS A 845 -31.23 -0.31 11.51
N LEU A 846 -31.22 0.99 11.84
CA LEU A 846 -31.28 1.50 13.21
C LEU A 846 -32.75 1.66 13.62
N THR A 847 -33.15 1.05 14.73
CA THR A 847 -34.50 1.15 15.30
C THR A 847 -34.54 2.20 16.40
N ASP A 848 -35.73 2.42 16.97
CA ASP A 848 -35.90 3.25 18.16
C ASP A 848 -34.90 2.90 19.29
N THR A 849 -34.56 1.63 19.51
CA THR A 849 -33.66 1.25 20.61
C THR A 849 -32.22 1.75 20.40
N GLY A 850 -31.73 1.76 19.16
CA GLY A 850 -30.43 2.35 18.81
C GLY A 850 -30.43 3.88 18.92
N VAL A 851 -31.56 4.51 18.60
CA VAL A 851 -31.76 5.97 18.75
C VAL A 851 -31.81 6.39 20.21
N GLU A 852 -32.44 5.61 21.10
CA GLU A 852 -32.40 5.85 22.55
C GLU A 852 -30.96 5.80 23.08
N ARG A 853 -30.15 4.83 22.62
CA ARG A 853 -28.72 4.75 22.98
C ARG A 853 -27.95 5.99 22.53
N ILE A 854 -28.10 6.39 21.26
CA ILE A 854 -27.51 7.64 20.76
C ILE A 854 -27.97 8.85 21.59
N SER A 855 -29.25 8.89 21.96
CA SER A 855 -29.82 9.96 22.80
C SER A 855 -29.17 10.05 24.19
N THR A 856 -28.85 8.92 24.84
CA THR A 856 -28.06 8.94 26.10
C THR A 856 -26.65 9.50 25.89
N GLY A 857 -26.02 9.23 24.74
CA GLY A 857 -24.74 9.82 24.36
C GLY A 857 -24.80 11.34 24.16
N LEU A 858 -25.85 11.83 23.48
CA LEU A 858 -26.08 13.26 23.22
C LEU A 858 -26.33 14.08 24.50
N MET A 859 -26.84 13.46 25.57
CA MET A 859 -27.06 14.12 26.86
C MET A 859 -25.77 14.32 27.68
N SER A 860 -24.61 13.83 27.22
CA SER A 860 -23.33 14.03 27.91
C SER A 860 -22.84 15.49 27.79
N PRO A 861 -22.38 16.13 28.88
CA PRO A 861 -21.72 17.45 28.82
C PRO A 861 -20.36 17.41 28.07
N HIS A 862 -19.89 16.23 27.68
CA HIS A 862 -18.70 16.05 26.84
C HIS A 862 -19.02 15.95 25.34
N CYS A 863 -20.30 15.84 24.97
CA CYS A 863 -20.72 15.70 23.57
C CYS A 863 -20.49 17.00 22.79
N LYS A 864 -19.72 16.92 21.70
CA LYS A 864 -19.40 18.05 20.79
C LYS A 864 -20.20 18.00 19.47
N LEU A 865 -21.16 17.09 19.36
CA LEU A 865 -21.87 16.83 18.11
C LEU A 865 -22.83 17.98 17.76
N LYS A 866 -22.64 18.56 16.57
CA LYS A 866 -23.45 19.65 16.00
C LYS A 866 -24.42 19.16 14.94
N ILE A 867 -24.08 18.09 14.22
CA ILE A 867 -24.87 17.57 13.10
C ILE A 867 -25.12 16.07 13.29
N LEU A 868 -26.40 15.67 13.28
CA LEU A 868 -26.83 14.28 13.33
C LEU A 868 -27.82 13.98 12.19
N ARG A 869 -27.47 13.01 11.34
CA ARG A 869 -28.31 12.55 10.23
C ARG A 869 -28.67 11.08 10.43
N LEU A 870 -29.98 10.83 10.54
CA LEU A 870 -30.61 9.52 10.77
C LEU A 870 -31.77 9.33 9.77
N THR A 871 -31.59 9.77 8.53
CA THR A 871 -32.67 9.81 7.53
C THR A 871 -32.86 8.43 6.89
N GLY A 872 -34.10 7.93 6.83
CA GLY A 872 -34.44 6.64 6.22
C GLY A 872 -33.97 5.42 7.01
N CYS A 873 -33.95 5.52 8.34
CA CYS A 873 -33.73 4.39 9.23
C CYS A 873 -35.08 3.73 9.60
N GLU A 874 -35.11 2.84 10.61
CA GLU A 874 -36.31 2.13 11.05
C GLU A 874 -36.96 2.77 12.29
N ILE A 875 -36.88 4.11 12.40
CA ILE A 875 -37.27 4.89 13.58
C ILE A 875 -38.78 5.19 13.56
N THR A 876 -39.44 5.15 14.72
CA THR A 876 -40.88 5.40 14.90
C THR A 876 -41.15 6.56 15.86
N GLU A 877 -42.32 6.57 16.51
CA GLU A 877 -42.69 7.58 17.52
C GLU A 877 -42.11 7.29 18.91
N GLU A 878 -41.61 6.07 19.18
CA GLU A 878 -41.19 5.65 20.53
C GLU A 878 -39.92 6.39 20.99
N SER A 879 -38.85 6.40 20.19
CA SER A 879 -37.60 7.10 20.53
C SER A 879 -37.70 8.63 20.47
N CYS A 880 -38.79 9.18 19.92
CA CYS A 880 -38.99 10.63 19.84
C CYS A 880 -39.06 11.31 21.22
N GLY A 881 -39.44 10.58 22.28
CA GLY A 881 -39.34 11.07 23.66
C GLY A 881 -37.88 11.26 24.09
N SER A 882 -37.06 10.22 23.92
CA SER A 882 -35.63 10.21 24.25
C SER A 882 -34.83 11.24 23.43
N LEU A 883 -35.11 11.37 22.13
CA LEU A 883 -34.57 12.45 21.29
C LEU A 883 -34.98 13.83 21.79
N SER A 884 -36.24 14.02 22.21
CA SER A 884 -36.72 15.30 22.74
C SER A 884 -35.97 15.72 24.01
N SER A 885 -35.64 14.79 24.90
CA SER A 885 -34.80 15.06 26.07
C SER A 885 -33.35 15.39 25.68
N ALA A 886 -32.80 14.71 24.67
CA ALA A 886 -31.44 14.96 24.20
C ALA A 886 -31.27 16.35 23.55
N ILE A 887 -32.16 16.75 22.63
CA ILE A 887 -32.03 18.03 21.91
C ILE A 887 -32.20 19.26 22.82
N ALA A 888 -32.85 19.12 23.98
CA ALA A 888 -33.02 20.19 24.95
C ALA A 888 -31.70 20.54 25.69
N VAL A 889 -30.77 19.59 25.82
CA VAL A 889 -29.50 19.78 26.56
C VAL A 889 -28.23 19.71 25.70
N SER A 890 -28.33 19.11 24.50
CA SER A 890 -27.19 18.93 23.58
C SER A 890 -26.77 20.22 22.86
N GLN A 891 -25.57 20.22 22.28
CA GLN A 891 -25.07 21.29 21.39
C GLN A 891 -25.46 21.09 19.92
N LEU A 892 -26.54 20.35 19.65
CA LEU A 892 -26.93 19.94 18.30
C LEU A 892 -27.59 21.10 17.53
N GLU A 893 -27.06 21.41 16.35
CA GLU A 893 -27.50 22.50 15.45
C GLU A 893 -28.30 21.99 14.25
N GLU A 894 -28.02 20.79 13.75
CA GLU A 894 -28.75 20.13 12.66
C GLU A 894 -29.18 18.71 13.02
N LEU A 895 -30.47 18.43 12.85
CA LEU A 895 -31.07 17.10 13.02
C LEU A 895 -31.91 16.73 11.79
N ARG A 896 -31.56 15.64 11.11
CA ARG A 896 -32.30 15.11 9.95
C ARG A 896 -32.87 13.72 10.24
N LEU A 897 -34.17 13.64 10.48
CA LEU A 897 -34.94 12.42 10.76
C LEU A 897 -35.88 12.05 9.59
N GLY A 898 -35.63 12.54 8.37
CA GLY A 898 -36.52 12.30 7.22
C GLY A 898 -36.71 10.82 6.88
N CYS A 899 -37.76 10.47 6.15
CA CYS A 899 -38.09 9.11 5.68
C CYS A 899 -38.25 8.06 6.81
N ASN A 900 -38.46 8.48 8.06
CA ASN A 900 -38.76 7.61 9.21
C ASN A 900 -40.24 7.65 9.57
N LYS A 901 -40.75 6.67 10.33
CA LYS A 901 -42.19 6.52 10.65
C LYS A 901 -42.60 7.28 11.93
N LEU A 902 -42.12 8.51 12.11
CA LEU A 902 -42.33 9.30 13.33
C LEU A 902 -43.80 9.69 13.57
N GLY A 903 -44.55 9.94 12.47
CA GLY A 903 -45.95 10.32 12.51
C GLY A 903 -46.26 11.63 13.26
N ASP A 904 -47.54 11.92 13.41
CA ASP A 904 -48.02 13.09 14.16
C ASP A 904 -47.65 13.02 15.66
N SER A 905 -47.55 11.83 16.24
CA SER A 905 -47.24 11.58 17.66
C SER A 905 -45.76 11.84 17.98
N GLY A 906 -44.83 11.32 17.17
CA GLY A 906 -43.40 11.54 17.35
C GLY A 906 -43.02 13.01 17.24
N VAL A 907 -43.60 13.73 16.27
CA VAL A 907 -43.40 15.19 16.15
C VAL A 907 -44.01 15.96 17.33
N LYS A 908 -45.12 15.49 17.91
CA LYS A 908 -45.64 16.05 19.16
C LYS A 908 -44.67 15.87 20.33
N LEU A 909 -44.00 14.72 20.45
CA LEU A 909 -42.97 14.49 21.46
C LEU A 909 -41.74 15.39 21.22
N LEU A 910 -41.16 15.37 20.01
CA LEU A 910 -40.02 16.21 19.63
C LEU A 910 -40.27 17.71 19.83
N SER A 911 -41.52 18.17 19.65
CA SER A 911 -41.87 19.59 19.83
C SER A 911 -41.62 20.10 21.26
N ALA A 912 -41.61 19.23 22.28
CA ALA A 912 -41.34 19.64 23.66
C ALA A 912 -39.89 20.14 23.82
N GLY A 913 -38.91 19.37 23.37
CA GLY A 913 -37.49 19.74 23.42
C GLY A 913 -37.12 20.86 22.45
N LEU A 914 -37.81 20.95 21.30
CA LEU A 914 -37.66 22.08 20.36
C LEU A 914 -38.20 23.41 20.91
N MET A 915 -39.03 23.38 21.96
CA MET A 915 -39.49 24.58 22.69
C MET A 915 -38.63 24.91 23.92
N ASP A 916 -37.60 24.12 24.23
CA ASP A 916 -36.71 24.41 25.37
C ASP A 916 -35.80 25.61 25.07
N PRO A 917 -35.67 26.60 25.98
CA PRO A 917 -34.80 27.77 25.78
C PRO A 917 -33.32 27.46 25.53
N HIS A 918 -32.84 26.26 25.86
CA HIS A 918 -31.45 25.83 25.66
C HIS A 918 -31.23 25.09 24.32
N CYS A 919 -32.29 24.75 23.59
CA CYS A 919 -32.20 24.00 22.33
C CYS A 919 -31.49 24.81 21.22
N GLN A 920 -30.45 24.24 20.62
CA GLN A 920 -29.60 24.90 19.60
C GLN A 920 -29.99 24.55 18.14
N ILE A 921 -31.08 23.82 17.92
CA ILE A 921 -31.47 23.30 16.60
C ILE A 921 -31.82 24.45 15.64
N GLN A 922 -30.90 24.72 14.70
CA GLN A 922 -31.06 25.67 13.60
C GLN A 922 -31.64 25.01 12.35
N THR A 923 -31.45 23.69 12.16
CA THR A 923 -31.93 22.96 10.98
C THR A 923 -32.65 21.67 11.38
N LEU A 924 -33.93 21.56 11.03
CA LEU A 924 -34.77 20.40 11.32
C LEU A 924 -35.33 19.77 10.03
N GLY A 925 -34.93 18.53 9.75
CA GLY A 925 -35.42 17.75 8.61
C GLY A 925 -36.41 16.67 9.02
N LEU A 926 -37.66 16.83 8.60
CA LEU A 926 -38.78 15.91 8.81
C LEU A 926 -39.48 15.54 7.49
N ARG A 927 -38.71 15.50 6.38
CA ARG A 927 -39.18 15.04 5.06
C ARG A 927 -39.83 13.65 5.16
N GLU A 928 -41.00 13.44 4.56
CA GLU A 928 -41.65 12.13 4.42
C GLU A 928 -41.85 11.36 5.76
N CYS A 929 -41.97 12.08 6.90
CA CYS A 929 -42.15 11.45 8.22
C CYS A 929 -43.60 11.00 8.53
N ASN A 930 -44.44 10.85 7.50
CA ASN A 930 -45.89 10.60 7.58
C ASN A 930 -46.65 11.66 8.41
N LEU A 931 -46.29 12.94 8.27
CA LEU A 931 -46.88 14.04 9.03
C LEU A 931 -48.18 14.55 8.39
N SER A 932 -49.12 15.01 9.21
CA SER A 932 -50.36 15.62 8.74
C SER A 932 -50.72 16.89 9.53
N ARG A 933 -52.00 17.25 9.60
CA ARG A 933 -52.47 18.48 10.28
C ARG A 933 -52.08 18.56 11.76
N PRO A 934 -52.10 17.50 12.59
CA PRO A 934 -51.72 17.58 14.00
C PRO A 934 -50.24 17.96 14.22
N SER A 935 -49.31 17.51 13.37
CA SER A 935 -47.91 17.96 13.40
C SER A 935 -47.80 19.48 13.26
N CYS A 936 -48.64 20.12 12.43
CA CYS A 936 -48.69 21.58 12.34
C CYS A 936 -49.16 22.26 13.64
N VAL A 937 -49.97 21.58 14.46
CA VAL A 937 -50.37 22.08 15.80
C VAL A 937 -49.20 22.03 16.77
N SER A 938 -48.35 21.02 16.70
CA SER A 938 -47.14 20.88 17.52
C SER A 938 -45.97 21.74 17.06
N LEU A 939 -45.80 21.95 15.75
CA LEU A 939 -44.70 22.74 15.19
C LEU A 939 -44.95 24.26 15.18
N ALA A 940 -46.21 24.72 15.09
CA ALA A 940 -46.47 26.17 15.11
C ALA A 940 -46.01 26.88 16.40
N PRO A 941 -46.13 26.28 17.60
CA PRO A 941 -45.52 26.79 18.84
C PRO A 941 -43.99 26.96 18.78
N VAL A 942 -43.28 25.98 18.21
CA VAL A 942 -41.81 26.03 18.04
C VAL A 942 -41.39 27.26 17.23
N LEU A 943 -42.19 27.64 16.23
CA LEU A 943 -41.90 28.80 15.37
C LEU A 943 -41.98 30.17 16.09
N TRP A 944 -42.43 30.24 17.35
CA TRP A 944 -42.48 31.49 18.13
C TRP A 944 -41.88 31.44 19.54
N SER A 945 -41.44 30.26 20.01
CA SER A 945 -40.91 30.04 21.37
C SER A 945 -39.47 30.50 21.56
N TYR A 946 -39.10 31.67 21.00
CA TYR A 946 -37.72 32.17 20.92
C TYR A 946 -36.71 31.21 20.23
N SER A 947 -37.21 30.22 19.47
CA SER A 947 -36.39 29.20 18.82
C SER A 947 -35.38 29.79 17.84
N VAL A 948 -34.16 29.22 17.81
CA VAL A 948 -33.10 29.57 16.85
C VAL A 948 -33.29 28.96 15.46
N LEU A 949 -34.36 28.18 15.24
CA LEU A 949 -34.63 27.45 14.00
C LEU A 949 -34.61 28.34 12.76
N ARG A 950 -33.75 27.98 11.79
CA ARG A 950 -33.52 28.68 10.51
C ARG A 950 -34.07 27.92 9.31
N GLU A 951 -33.83 26.61 9.20
CA GLU A 951 -34.41 25.74 8.17
C GLU A 951 -35.37 24.71 8.77
N LEU A 952 -36.59 24.66 8.23
CA LEU A 952 -37.58 23.63 8.50
C LEU A 952 -37.94 22.92 7.18
N ASP A 953 -37.52 21.67 7.06
CA ASP A 953 -37.79 20.82 5.90
C ASP A 953 -38.89 19.81 6.21
N LEU A 954 -40.07 20.07 5.65
CA LEU A 954 -41.31 19.30 5.84
C LEU A 954 -41.76 18.60 4.55
N ARG A 955 -40.88 18.46 3.55
CA ARG A 955 -41.21 17.95 2.20
C ARG A 955 -41.93 16.60 2.22
N ASP A 956 -42.73 16.35 1.19
CA ASP A 956 -43.51 15.13 0.96
C ASP A 956 -44.62 14.78 1.97
N ASN A 957 -44.82 15.55 3.06
CA ASN A 957 -45.83 15.27 4.09
C ASN A 957 -47.26 15.76 3.73
N ASN A 958 -48.29 15.08 4.21
CA ASN A 958 -49.68 15.32 3.79
C ASN A 958 -50.38 16.44 4.61
N LEU A 959 -49.80 17.64 4.61
CA LEU A 959 -50.17 18.74 5.53
C LEU A 959 -51.48 19.47 5.15
N TRP A 960 -51.78 19.58 3.84
CA TRP A 960 -52.99 20.22 3.30
C TRP A 960 -53.12 21.74 3.64
N TYR A 961 -54.08 22.46 3.04
CA TYR A 961 -54.36 23.85 3.45
C TYR A 961 -54.66 24.00 4.95
N SER A 962 -55.19 22.96 5.59
CA SER A 962 -55.57 22.98 7.00
C SER A 962 -54.37 22.95 7.95
N GLY A 963 -53.27 22.29 7.56
CA GLY A 963 -51.99 22.40 8.24
C GLY A 963 -51.31 23.74 7.94
N MET A 964 -51.33 24.17 6.67
CA MET A 964 -50.78 25.49 6.27
C MET A 964 -51.37 26.64 7.08
N ARG A 965 -52.70 26.69 7.26
CA ARG A 965 -53.36 27.70 8.11
C ARG A 965 -52.76 27.82 9.53
N ILE A 966 -52.25 26.72 10.08
CA ILE A 966 -51.71 26.65 11.44
C ILE A 966 -50.22 27.07 11.43
N LEU A 967 -49.42 26.56 10.49
CA LEU A 967 -48.03 27.01 10.31
C LEU A 967 -47.94 28.49 9.95
N SER A 968 -48.86 29.00 9.12
CA SER A 968 -48.99 30.44 8.80
C SER A 968 -49.36 31.31 9.99
N ALA A 969 -49.98 30.75 11.04
CA ALA A 969 -50.14 31.46 12.31
C ALA A 969 -48.83 31.49 13.10
N GLY A 970 -48.02 30.42 13.02
CA GLY A 970 -46.63 30.37 13.49
C GLY A 970 -45.76 31.48 12.90
N LEU A 971 -45.64 31.48 11.57
CA LEU A 971 -44.81 32.43 10.79
C LEU A 971 -45.21 33.91 10.95
N ARG A 972 -46.45 34.19 11.39
CA ARG A 972 -46.95 35.55 11.65
C ARG A 972 -46.34 36.19 12.91
N ASN A 973 -45.76 35.40 13.80
CA ASN A 973 -45.22 35.90 15.06
C ASN A 973 -43.88 36.64 14.88
N SER A 974 -43.69 37.76 15.56
CA SER A 974 -42.46 38.56 15.55
C SER A 974 -41.22 37.79 15.99
N ASN A 975 -41.39 36.75 16.80
CA ASN A 975 -40.30 35.93 17.31
C ASN A 975 -39.82 34.85 16.31
N CYS A 976 -40.42 34.77 15.11
CA CYS A 976 -40.10 33.71 14.15
C CYS A 976 -38.76 33.96 13.45
N ALA A 977 -37.74 33.20 13.84
CA ALA A 977 -36.38 33.28 13.31
C ALA A 977 -36.16 32.57 11.96
N LEU A 978 -37.19 31.88 11.45
CA LEU A 978 -37.11 30.96 10.30
C LEU A 978 -36.75 31.69 9.00
N GLN A 979 -35.77 31.16 8.28
CA GLN A 979 -35.24 31.69 7.01
C GLN A 979 -35.61 30.81 5.81
N THR A 980 -35.76 29.50 6.02
CA THR A 980 -36.04 28.53 4.96
C THR A 980 -37.18 27.60 5.37
N LEU A 981 -38.19 27.47 4.51
CA LEU A 981 -39.33 26.58 4.70
C LEU A 981 -39.54 25.73 3.45
N ARG A 982 -39.26 24.43 3.56
CA ARG A 982 -39.40 23.47 2.44
C ARG A 982 -40.70 22.68 2.58
N LEU A 983 -41.65 22.95 1.68
CA LEU A 983 -43.00 22.40 1.62
C LEU A 983 -43.28 21.71 0.26
N SER A 984 -42.23 21.34 -0.47
CA SER A 984 -42.34 20.61 -1.74
C SER A 984 -43.10 19.31 -1.59
N GLY A 985 -44.18 19.13 -2.38
CA GLY A 985 -44.99 17.92 -2.35
C GLY A 985 -45.98 17.79 -1.18
N CYS A 986 -46.26 18.86 -0.43
CA CYS A 986 -47.02 18.79 0.83
C CYS A 986 -48.56 18.92 0.73
N LEU A 987 -49.13 18.62 -0.45
CA LEU A 987 -50.56 18.77 -0.78
C LEU A 987 -51.11 20.20 -0.54
N VAL A 988 -50.27 21.22 -0.72
CA VAL A 988 -50.67 22.62 -0.57
C VAL A 988 -51.52 23.04 -1.76
N THR A 989 -52.81 23.32 -1.52
CA THR A 989 -53.73 23.92 -2.49
C THR A 989 -53.63 25.46 -2.49
N GLU A 990 -54.22 26.15 -3.46
CA GLU A 990 -54.38 27.62 -3.48
C GLU A 990 -54.82 28.22 -2.14
N LYS A 991 -55.82 27.62 -1.49
CA LYS A 991 -56.31 28.03 -0.16
C LYS A 991 -55.27 27.93 0.96
N GLY A 992 -54.18 27.17 0.77
CA GLY A 992 -53.01 27.14 1.64
C GLY A 992 -52.06 28.31 1.34
N CYS A 993 -51.84 28.61 0.06
CA CYS A 993 -51.05 29.76 -0.39
C CYS A 993 -51.64 31.09 0.09
N THR A 994 -52.97 31.25 0.18
CA THR A 994 -53.58 32.47 0.75
C THR A 994 -53.21 32.69 2.22
N PHE A 995 -53.08 31.63 3.03
CA PHE A 995 -52.64 31.75 4.43
C PHE A 995 -51.14 32.09 4.52
N LEU A 996 -50.31 31.49 3.66
CA LEU A 996 -48.88 31.80 3.58
C LEU A 996 -48.64 33.25 3.14
N ALA A 997 -49.32 33.72 2.08
CA ALA A 997 -49.24 35.10 1.63
C ALA A 997 -49.64 36.10 2.73
N SER A 998 -50.72 35.83 3.46
CA SER A 998 -51.15 36.70 4.57
C SER A 998 -50.22 36.64 5.80
N ALA A 999 -49.49 35.55 6.02
CA ALA A 999 -48.43 35.53 7.03
C ALA A 999 -47.26 36.44 6.63
N LEU A 1000 -46.83 36.37 5.37
CA LEU A 1000 -45.76 37.21 4.79
C LEU A 1000 -46.14 38.71 4.68
N GLU A 1001 -47.43 39.06 4.76
CA GLU A 1001 -47.91 40.44 4.83
C GLU A 1001 -47.79 41.08 6.22
N SER A 1002 -47.83 40.27 7.28
CA SER A 1002 -48.21 40.73 8.62
C SER A 1002 -47.03 41.04 9.55
N ASN A 1003 -45.80 40.89 9.06
CA ASN A 1003 -44.58 40.84 9.86
C ASN A 1003 -43.38 41.17 8.96
N PRO A 1004 -42.30 41.83 9.42
CA PRO A 1004 -40.98 41.68 8.82
C PRO A 1004 -40.51 40.22 8.98
N SER A 1005 -41.01 39.36 8.09
CA SER A 1005 -40.63 37.96 7.94
C SER A 1005 -39.11 37.80 7.90
N ASN A 1006 -38.56 36.76 8.52
CA ASN A 1006 -37.16 36.37 8.31
C ASN A 1006 -36.99 35.40 7.13
N LEU A 1007 -38.09 34.94 6.52
CA LEU A 1007 -38.12 33.91 5.48
C LEU A 1007 -37.56 34.41 4.15
N ARG A 1008 -36.45 33.81 3.72
CA ARG A 1008 -35.73 34.06 2.46
C ARG A 1008 -36.02 33.01 1.39
N GLU A 1009 -36.19 31.74 1.78
CA GLU A 1009 -36.51 30.65 0.85
C GLU A 1009 -37.84 29.98 1.21
N LEU A 1010 -38.77 29.94 0.26
CA LEU A 1010 -40.03 29.19 0.33
C LEU A 1010 -40.13 28.24 -0.87
N ASP A 1011 -40.04 26.95 -0.60
CA ASP A 1011 -40.18 25.90 -1.62
C ASP A 1011 -41.57 25.26 -1.54
N LEU A 1012 -42.41 25.57 -2.52
CA LEU A 1012 -43.75 25.03 -2.75
C LEU A 1012 -43.83 24.20 -4.04
N SER A 1013 -42.69 23.74 -4.58
CA SER A 1013 -42.68 22.88 -5.78
C SER A 1013 -43.53 21.61 -5.61
N PHE A 1014 -44.02 21.02 -6.70
CA PHE A 1014 -44.87 19.82 -6.69
C PHE A 1014 -46.13 19.90 -5.82
N ASN A 1015 -46.73 21.09 -5.66
CA ASN A 1015 -48.02 21.30 -4.99
C ASN A 1015 -49.11 21.72 -6.00
N HIS A 1016 -50.29 22.15 -5.52
CA HIS A 1016 -51.32 22.78 -6.36
C HIS A 1016 -51.60 24.23 -5.90
N PRO A 1017 -50.64 25.16 -6.05
CA PRO A 1017 -50.82 26.54 -5.59
C PRO A 1017 -51.89 27.31 -6.36
N GLY A 1018 -52.26 26.88 -7.58
CA GLY A 1018 -53.22 27.58 -8.46
C GLY A 1018 -52.72 28.93 -8.96
N ASP A 1019 -53.22 29.41 -10.09
CA ASP A 1019 -52.75 30.68 -10.70
C ASP A 1019 -52.93 31.86 -9.74
N SER A 1020 -54.03 31.87 -8.98
CA SER A 1020 -54.32 32.88 -7.96
C SER A 1020 -53.33 32.80 -6.78
N GLY A 1021 -53.01 31.61 -6.28
CA GLY A 1021 -52.10 31.43 -5.15
C GLY A 1021 -50.64 31.67 -5.52
N VAL A 1022 -50.22 31.29 -6.74
CA VAL A 1022 -48.94 31.68 -7.32
C VAL A 1022 -48.86 33.19 -7.43
N LYS A 1023 -49.85 33.84 -8.07
CA LYS A 1023 -49.88 35.30 -8.22
C LYS A 1023 -49.79 36.03 -6.87
N LEU A 1024 -50.56 35.60 -5.87
CA LEU A 1024 -50.53 36.20 -4.53
C LEU A 1024 -49.15 36.13 -3.88
N LEU A 1025 -48.39 35.04 -4.07
CA LEU A 1025 -47.02 34.91 -3.55
C LEU A 1025 -46.01 35.67 -4.41
N SER A 1026 -46.11 35.62 -5.74
CA SER A 1026 -45.23 36.36 -6.66
C SER A 1026 -45.42 37.88 -6.59
N ASP A 1027 -46.61 38.38 -6.27
CA ASP A 1027 -46.87 39.80 -6.02
C ASP A 1027 -46.30 40.27 -4.65
N ARG A 1028 -45.93 39.35 -3.73
CA ARG A 1028 -45.24 39.69 -2.48
C ARG A 1028 -43.73 39.91 -2.69
N LEU A 1029 -43.10 39.19 -3.61
CA LEU A 1029 -41.70 39.42 -4.03
C LEU A 1029 -41.46 40.84 -4.58
N LYS A 1030 -42.51 41.52 -5.04
CA LYS A 1030 -42.47 42.89 -5.57
C LYS A 1030 -42.55 43.97 -4.49
N ASN A 1031 -42.78 43.60 -3.22
CA ASN A 1031 -42.87 44.53 -2.10
C ASN A 1031 -41.45 44.77 -1.52
N PRO A 1032 -40.95 46.01 -1.45
CA PRO A 1032 -39.62 46.31 -0.90
C PRO A 1032 -39.45 46.00 0.59
N HIS A 1033 -40.53 45.64 1.29
CA HIS A 1033 -40.49 45.17 2.68
C HIS A 1033 -40.58 43.64 2.82
N CYS A 1034 -40.55 42.89 1.70
CA CYS A 1034 -40.50 41.43 1.73
C CYS A 1034 -39.05 40.93 1.83
N SER A 1035 -38.80 39.97 2.71
CA SER A 1035 -37.52 39.28 2.88
C SER A 1035 -37.30 38.09 1.96
N LEU A 1036 -38.32 37.71 1.18
CA LEU A 1036 -38.32 36.48 0.41
C LEU A 1036 -37.47 36.65 -0.86
N GLU A 1037 -36.27 36.08 -0.83
CA GLU A 1037 -35.28 36.11 -1.92
C GLU A 1037 -35.59 35.04 -2.99
N LYS A 1038 -36.15 33.89 -2.58
CA LYS A 1038 -36.40 32.72 -3.42
C LYS A 1038 -37.78 32.10 -3.15
N LEU A 1039 -38.57 31.96 -4.20
CA LEU A 1039 -39.86 31.26 -4.21
C LEU A 1039 -39.84 30.21 -5.33
N SER A 1040 -39.98 28.94 -4.98
CA SER A 1040 -40.16 27.85 -5.95
C SER A 1040 -41.61 27.36 -5.92
N VAL A 1041 -42.26 27.26 -7.08
CA VAL A 1041 -43.66 26.80 -7.26
C VAL A 1041 -43.78 25.76 -8.37
N ASP A 1042 -42.63 25.20 -8.75
CA ASP A 1042 -42.39 24.48 -9.99
C ASP A 1042 -43.05 23.10 -10.02
N HIS A 1043 -43.34 22.59 -11.22
CA HIS A 1043 -44.03 21.31 -11.46
C HIS A 1043 -45.41 21.16 -10.77
N GLY A 1044 -46.05 22.28 -10.42
CA GLY A 1044 -47.38 22.29 -9.82
C GLY A 1044 -48.49 21.80 -10.76
N GLY A 1045 -49.61 21.32 -10.20
CA GLY A 1045 -50.74 20.80 -10.97
C GLY A 1045 -51.78 20.09 -10.12
N GLU A 1046 -53.00 19.87 -10.63
CA GLU A 1046 -54.09 19.25 -9.87
C GLU A 1046 -53.76 17.81 -9.41
N SER A 1047 -53.00 17.07 -10.23
CA SER A 1047 -52.48 15.75 -9.88
C SER A 1047 -51.66 15.72 -8.58
N ARG A 1048 -51.10 16.86 -8.15
CA ARG A 1048 -50.35 17.00 -6.89
C ARG A 1048 -51.22 16.95 -5.63
N ILE A 1049 -52.55 16.90 -5.76
CA ILE A 1049 -53.50 16.71 -4.65
C ILE A 1049 -53.68 15.21 -4.31
N LYS A 1050 -53.30 14.29 -5.20
CA LYS A 1050 -53.35 12.84 -4.94
C LYS A 1050 -52.45 12.48 -3.74
N PRO A 1051 -52.88 11.61 -2.80
CA PRO A 1051 -52.04 11.23 -1.65
C PRO A 1051 -50.91 10.26 -2.04
N GLY A 1052 -49.84 10.25 -1.24
CA GLY A 1052 -48.69 9.36 -1.41
C GLY A 1052 -47.94 9.57 -2.73
N LEU A 1053 -47.23 8.54 -3.21
CA LEU A 1053 -46.43 8.60 -4.44
C LEU A 1053 -47.24 8.96 -5.70
N ARG A 1054 -48.57 8.79 -5.69
CA ARG A 1054 -49.45 9.15 -6.82
C ARG A 1054 -49.46 10.65 -7.15
N LYS A 1055 -49.01 11.54 -6.25
CA LYS A 1055 -48.76 12.95 -6.60
C LYS A 1055 -47.65 13.13 -7.64
N TYR A 1056 -46.76 12.14 -7.78
CA TYR A 1056 -45.66 12.13 -8.75
C TYR A 1056 -45.97 11.32 -10.02
N ALA A 1057 -47.20 10.83 -10.17
CA ALA A 1057 -47.63 10.05 -11.33
C ALA A 1057 -47.21 10.71 -12.66
N CYS A 1058 -46.42 10.00 -13.46
CA CYS A 1058 -46.11 10.34 -14.85
C CYS A 1058 -46.73 9.31 -15.81
N GLN A 1059 -46.99 9.74 -17.03
CA GLN A 1059 -47.30 8.85 -18.15
C GLN A 1059 -46.02 8.60 -18.94
N LEU A 1060 -45.82 7.37 -19.39
CA LEU A 1060 -44.66 6.92 -20.15
C LEU A 1060 -45.14 6.04 -21.31
N GLN A 1061 -44.53 6.17 -22.48
CA GLN A 1061 -44.83 5.34 -23.65
C GLN A 1061 -43.60 4.57 -24.09
N LEU A 1062 -43.76 3.29 -24.41
CA LEU A 1062 -42.70 2.47 -24.97
C LEU A 1062 -42.32 2.96 -26.37
N ASP A 1063 -41.03 3.09 -26.60
CA ASP A 1063 -40.48 3.50 -27.89
C ASP A 1063 -40.31 2.28 -28.80
N GLY A 1064 -41.28 2.06 -29.68
CA GLY A 1064 -41.23 1.02 -30.69
C GLY A 1064 -40.01 1.07 -31.63
N MET A 1065 -39.32 2.22 -31.76
CA MET A 1065 -38.05 2.31 -32.52
C MET A 1065 -36.84 1.82 -31.72
N SER A 1066 -36.98 1.64 -30.40
CA SER A 1066 -35.95 1.10 -29.49
C SER A 1066 -36.13 -0.38 -29.17
N ALA A 1067 -37.26 -0.97 -29.55
CA ALA A 1067 -37.60 -2.35 -29.28
C ALA A 1067 -36.79 -3.31 -30.15
N ASP A 1068 -36.15 -4.32 -29.56
CA ASP A 1068 -35.57 -5.42 -30.34
C ASP A 1068 -36.67 -6.21 -31.06
N GLY A 1069 -36.39 -6.72 -32.27
CA GLY A 1069 -37.39 -7.25 -33.20
C GLY A 1069 -38.21 -8.47 -32.74
N ASP A 1070 -37.83 -9.09 -31.63
CA ASP A 1070 -38.57 -10.17 -30.95
C ASP A 1070 -39.77 -9.65 -30.13
N LEU A 1071 -39.87 -8.33 -29.93
CA LEU A 1071 -40.90 -7.69 -29.12
C LEU A 1071 -42.05 -7.18 -29.98
N THR A 1072 -43.26 -7.14 -29.41
CA THR A 1072 -44.45 -6.55 -30.02
C THR A 1072 -45.15 -5.70 -28.97
N LEU A 1073 -45.41 -4.43 -29.33
CA LEU A 1073 -46.04 -3.43 -28.46
C LEU A 1073 -47.56 -3.41 -28.68
N SER A 1074 -48.30 -2.93 -27.69
CA SER A 1074 -49.72 -2.56 -27.83
C SER A 1074 -49.89 -1.25 -28.60
N GLU A 1075 -51.10 -1.00 -29.12
CA GLU A 1075 -51.42 0.20 -29.93
C GLU A 1075 -51.21 1.52 -29.17
N ASP A 1076 -51.50 1.53 -27.86
CA ASP A 1076 -51.27 2.64 -26.95
C ASP A 1076 -49.79 2.78 -26.49
N ASN A 1077 -48.93 1.84 -26.89
CA ASN A 1077 -47.52 1.72 -26.49
C ASN A 1077 -47.31 1.59 -24.96
N THR A 1078 -48.30 1.15 -24.17
CA THR A 1078 -48.11 0.94 -22.71
C THR A 1078 -47.59 -0.46 -22.36
N ARG A 1079 -47.87 -1.45 -23.22
CA ARG A 1079 -47.53 -2.87 -23.01
C ARG A 1079 -46.59 -3.38 -24.09
N VAL A 1080 -45.73 -4.32 -23.70
CA VAL A 1080 -44.89 -5.12 -24.60
C VAL A 1080 -44.97 -6.60 -24.23
N VAL A 1081 -45.01 -7.46 -25.25
CA VAL A 1081 -45.01 -8.92 -25.14
C VAL A 1081 -43.98 -9.47 -26.13
N ARG A 1082 -43.28 -10.54 -25.76
CA ARG A 1082 -42.37 -11.25 -26.67
C ARG A 1082 -43.15 -12.08 -27.69
N ARG A 1083 -42.76 -12.05 -28.96
CA ARG A 1083 -43.37 -12.83 -30.05
C ARG A 1083 -42.83 -14.26 -30.05
N THR A 1084 -43.72 -15.25 -30.09
CA THR A 1084 -43.38 -16.63 -30.42
C THR A 1084 -43.15 -16.76 -31.93
N GLN A 1085 -41.94 -17.16 -32.33
CA GLN A 1085 -41.72 -17.73 -33.66
C GLN A 1085 -41.73 -19.26 -33.55
N VAL A 1086 -42.87 -19.87 -33.87
CA VAL A 1086 -42.93 -21.32 -34.13
C VAL A 1086 -42.09 -21.58 -35.38
N HIS A 1087 -40.88 -22.09 -35.20
CA HIS A 1087 -40.01 -22.50 -36.30
C HIS A 1087 -40.50 -23.83 -36.87
N THR A 1088 -41.56 -23.78 -37.69
CA THR A 1088 -41.76 -24.81 -38.72
C THR A 1088 -40.63 -24.70 -39.72
N TYR A 1089 -39.57 -25.46 -39.50
CA TYR A 1089 -38.51 -25.66 -40.49
C TYR A 1089 -39.15 -26.14 -41.80
N PRO A 1090 -38.95 -25.45 -42.94
CA PRO A 1090 -39.27 -26.04 -44.23
C PRO A 1090 -38.34 -27.24 -44.45
N HIS A 1091 -38.91 -28.40 -44.80
CA HIS A 1091 -38.11 -29.49 -45.36
C HIS A 1091 -37.41 -28.97 -46.62
N PHE A 1092 -36.08 -29.03 -46.62
CA PHE A 1092 -35.27 -28.90 -47.82
C PHE A 1092 -34.68 -30.27 -48.16
N ASP A 1093 -35.15 -30.82 -49.27
CA ASP A 1093 -34.54 -31.99 -49.90
C ASP A 1093 -33.17 -31.64 -50.50
N PHE A 1094 -32.33 -32.66 -50.67
CA PHE A 1094 -31.00 -32.52 -51.26
C PHE A 1094 -31.07 -32.58 -52.79
N SER A 1095 -30.87 -31.44 -53.48
CA SER A 1095 -30.42 -31.44 -54.89
C SER A 1095 -29.84 -30.09 -55.35
N ASP A 1096 -28.65 -30.18 -55.95
CA ASP A 1096 -28.06 -29.36 -57.03
C ASP A 1096 -27.56 -27.91 -56.83
N SER A 1097 -26.34 -27.71 -57.36
CA SER A 1097 -25.68 -26.50 -57.89
C SER A 1097 -25.32 -25.32 -56.97
N ASP A 1098 -24.02 -25.18 -56.75
CA ASP A 1098 -23.18 -23.98 -57.00
C ASP A 1098 -23.86 -22.59 -57.11
N ASP A 1099 -23.61 -21.69 -56.14
CA ASP A 1099 -22.82 -20.47 -56.38
C ASP A 1099 -22.28 -19.88 -55.05
N SER A 1100 -21.39 -18.88 -55.08
CA SER A 1100 -20.58 -18.45 -53.93
C SER A 1100 -20.87 -17.04 -53.36
N ASP A 1101 -21.36 -16.96 -52.12
CA ASP A 1101 -21.06 -15.88 -51.14
C ASP A 1101 -21.33 -16.37 -49.70
N TYR A 1102 -20.29 -16.39 -48.85
CA TYR A 1102 -20.40 -16.71 -47.42
C TYR A 1102 -19.81 -15.60 -46.53
N SER A 1103 -20.48 -14.44 -46.50
CA SER A 1103 -20.08 -13.27 -45.72
C SER A 1103 -20.90 -13.00 -44.44
N VAL A 1104 -21.75 -13.94 -43.98
CA VAL A 1104 -22.55 -13.80 -42.74
C VAL A 1104 -22.26 -14.91 -41.73
N ARG A 1105 -21.35 -14.65 -40.77
CA ARG A 1105 -21.30 -15.40 -39.50
C ARG A 1105 -22.42 -14.90 -38.58
N PRO A 1106 -23.31 -15.76 -38.04
CA PRO A 1106 -24.29 -15.34 -37.04
C PRO A 1106 -23.59 -14.77 -35.80
N LYS A 1107 -23.93 -13.53 -35.43
CA LYS A 1107 -23.53 -12.99 -34.12
C LYS A 1107 -24.32 -13.75 -33.04
N LYS A 1108 -23.64 -14.14 -31.95
CA LYS A 1108 -24.30 -14.70 -30.76
C LYS A 1108 -25.46 -13.79 -30.35
N THR A 1109 -26.68 -14.32 -30.41
CA THR A 1109 -27.88 -13.65 -29.94
C THR A 1109 -27.81 -13.49 -28.42
N ASP A 1110 -27.95 -12.26 -27.93
CA ASP A 1110 -28.10 -12.01 -26.50
C ASP A 1110 -29.44 -12.63 -26.03
N LYS A 1111 -29.47 -13.30 -24.87
CA LYS A 1111 -30.70 -13.95 -24.35
C LYS A 1111 -31.66 -12.94 -23.71
N TRP A 1112 -31.65 -11.69 -24.17
CA TRP A 1112 -32.45 -10.58 -23.66
C TRP A 1112 -32.85 -9.62 -24.78
N ALA A 1113 -34.15 -9.41 -24.95
CA ALA A 1113 -34.70 -8.36 -25.80
C ALA A 1113 -35.07 -7.13 -24.94
N LYS A 1114 -34.74 -5.91 -25.39
CA LYS A 1114 -34.96 -4.65 -24.66
C LYS A 1114 -35.96 -3.73 -25.33
N VAL A 1115 -36.57 -2.83 -24.54
CA VAL A 1115 -37.32 -1.66 -25.02
C VAL A 1115 -37.22 -0.52 -24.00
N ARG A 1116 -37.13 0.72 -24.49
CA ARG A 1116 -37.00 1.97 -23.71
C ARG A 1116 -38.33 2.73 -23.73
N CYS A 1117 -38.61 3.59 -22.74
CA CYS A 1117 -39.64 4.62 -22.88
C CYS A 1117 -39.17 5.78 -23.78
N ARG A 1118 -40.09 6.48 -24.45
CA ARG A 1118 -39.78 7.63 -25.29
C ARG A 1118 -39.20 8.78 -24.47
N GLU A 1119 -39.84 9.03 -23.32
CA GLU A 1119 -39.70 10.22 -22.49
C GLU A 1119 -38.37 10.24 -21.70
N PRO A 1120 -37.59 11.35 -21.76
CA PRO A 1120 -36.53 11.61 -20.80
C PRO A 1120 -37.10 12.07 -19.46
N LEU A 1121 -36.59 11.51 -18.36
CA LEU A 1121 -36.85 11.94 -17.00
C LEU A 1121 -35.65 12.76 -16.49
N SER A 1122 -35.85 14.05 -16.33
CA SER A 1122 -34.83 14.99 -15.84
C SER A 1122 -35.47 16.06 -14.97
N ASP A 1123 -34.70 16.57 -14.01
CA ASP A 1123 -35.04 17.77 -13.23
C ASP A 1123 -36.44 17.74 -12.59
N GLY A 1124 -36.80 16.60 -11.98
CA GLY A 1124 -38.08 16.48 -11.29
C GLY A 1124 -38.32 15.15 -10.56
N ARG A 1125 -39.52 15.03 -10.00
CA ARG A 1125 -40.01 13.83 -9.30
C ARG A 1125 -41.04 13.08 -10.13
N PHE A 1126 -40.84 11.78 -10.31
CA PHE A 1126 -41.60 10.92 -11.21
C PHE A 1126 -41.96 9.60 -10.53
N TYR A 1127 -43.19 9.13 -10.71
CA TYR A 1127 -43.67 7.83 -10.22
C TYR A 1127 -44.46 7.12 -11.31
N TRP A 1128 -44.14 5.85 -11.56
CA TRP A 1128 -44.89 4.98 -12.45
C TRP A 1128 -45.02 3.58 -11.85
N GLN A 1129 -45.97 2.79 -12.35
CA GLN A 1129 -46.17 1.39 -11.95
C GLN A 1129 -46.02 0.48 -13.16
N VAL A 1130 -45.47 -0.70 -12.93
CA VAL A 1130 -45.05 -1.67 -13.95
C VAL A 1130 -45.55 -3.05 -13.53
N GLU A 1131 -46.53 -3.57 -14.25
CA GLU A 1131 -46.95 -4.97 -14.17
C GLU A 1131 -46.05 -5.82 -15.07
N TRP A 1132 -45.62 -6.99 -14.61
CA TRP A 1132 -44.66 -7.83 -15.32
C TRP A 1132 -44.99 -9.32 -15.23
N THR A 1133 -44.54 -10.10 -16.22
CA THR A 1133 -44.54 -11.56 -16.20
C THR A 1133 -43.23 -12.11 -16.75
N GLY A 1134 -42.85 -13.32 -16.32
CA GLY A 1134 -41.63 -13.99 -16.78
C GLY A 1134 -40.41 -13.54 -15.99
N TRP A 1135 -39.29 -13.32 -16.69
CA TRP A 1135 -38.05 -12.80 -16.11
C TRP A 1135 -37.73 -11.46 -16.79
N VAL A 1136 -37.64 -10.38 -16.00
CA VAL A 1136 -37.67 -8.99 -16.47
C VAL A 1136 -36.67 -8.12 -15.72
N ASP A 1137 -35.86 -7.33 -16.44
CA ASP A 1137 -35.16 -6.16 -15.86
C ASP A 1137 -36.08 -4.93 -15.93
N ILE A 1138 -36.28 -4.23 -14.82
CA ILE A 1138 -36.97 -2.92 -14.74
C ILE A 1138 -35.97 -1.87 -14.27
N GLY A 1139 -35.67 -0.82 -15.04
CA GLY A 1139 -34.66 0.16 -14.62
C GLY A 1139 -34.61 1.47 -15.39
N VAL A 1140 -33.53 2.22 -15.16
CA VAL A 1140 -33.23 3.52 -15.80
C VAL A 1140 -31.75 3.62 -16.23
N THR A 1141 -31.48 4.33 -17.32
CA THR A 1141 -30.13 4.60 -17.83
C THR A 1141 -30.01 5.99 -18.46
N TYR A 1142 -28.81 6.57 -18.48
CA TYR A 1142 -28.55 7.87 -19.13
C TYR A 1142 -28.53 7.81 -20.66
N THR A 1143 -28.21 6.65 -21.27
CA THR A 1143 -27.87 6.59 -22.70
C THR A 1143 -28.87 5.74 -23.50
N PRO A 1144 -29.09 6.01 -24.80
CA PRO A 1144 -29.95 5.18 -25.66
C PRO A 1144 -29.47 3.74 -25.91
N ARG A 1145 -28.35 3.32 -25.30
CA ARG A 1145 -27.79 1.96 -25.41
C ARG A 1145 -27.40 1.46 -24.03
N TRP A 1146 -28.22 0.59 -23.43
CA TRP A 1146 -27.94 -0.01 -22.12
C TRP A 1146 -26.62 -0.80 -22.11
N ASP A 1147 -25.56 -0.21 -21.56
CA ASP A 1147 -24.36 -0.92 -21.15
C ASP A 1147 -24.42 -1.22 -19.64
N ILE A 1148 -24.50 -2.51 -19.30
CA ILE A 1148 -24.51 -3.00 -17.91
C ILE A 1148 -23.23 -2.57 -17.15
N LYS A 1149 -22.13 -2.35 -17.88
CA LYS A 1149 -20.80 -2.16 -17.30
C LYS A 1149 -20.61 -0.78 -16.65
N LYS A 1150 -21.35 0.25 -17.08
CA LYS A 1150 -21.34 1.62 -16.54
C LYS A 1150 -22.69 2.33 -16.80
N ARG A 1151 -23.26 2.99 -15.77
CA ARG A 1151 -24.41 3.94 -15.86
C ARG A 1151 -25.80 3.33 -16.13
N SER A 1152 -26.19 2.33 -15.33
CA SER A 1152 -27.58 1.85 -15.26
C SER A 1152 -27.94 1.35 -13.86
N TRP A 1153 -29.19 1.58 -13.46
CA TRP A 1153 -29.80 1.10 -12.22
C TRP A 1153 -31.05 0.30 -12.55
N GLY A 1154 -31.28 -0.83 -11.89
CA GLY A 1154 -32.47 -1.64 -12.13
C GLY A 1154 -32.73 -2.71 -11.10
N LEU A 1155 -33.89 -3.34 -11.27
CA LEU A 1155 -34.41 -4.45 -10.49
C LEU A 1155 -34.71 -5.61 -11.46
N PHE A 1156 -33.98 -6.71 -11.31
CA PHE A 1156 -34.29 -7.98 -11.94
C PHE A 1156 -35.41 -8.66 -11.14
N CYS A 1157 -36.46 -9.04 -11.86
CA CYS A 1157 -37.65 -9.70 -11.35
C CYS A 1157 -37.75 -11.10 -11.97
N CYS A 1158 -37.87 -12.14 -11.14
CA CYS A 1158 -38.27 -13.48 -11.59
C CYS A 1158 -39.33 -14.04 -10.64
N ASN A 1159 -39.94 -15.18 -10.96
CA ASN A 1159 -41.03 -15.77 -10.16
C ASN A 1159 -40.65 -16.18 -8.71
N GLU A 1160 -39.36 -16.12 -8.34
CA GLU A 1160 -38.87 -16.59 -7.03
C GLU A 1160 -38.32 -15.46 -6.15
N GLN A 1161 -37.67 -14.44 -6.72
CA GLN A 1161 -36.94 -13.41 -5.98
C GLN A 1161 -36.79 -12.09 -6.75
N TYR A 1162 -36.38 -11.04 -6.02
CA TYR A 1162 -35.95 -9.75 -6.55
C TYR A 1162 -34.42 -9.60 -6.41
N THR A 1163 -33.76 -9.02 -7.42
CA THR A 1163 -32.30 -8.75 -7.36
C THR A 1163 -32.00 -7.35 -7.87
N PHE A 1164 -31.30 -6.56 -7.07
CA PHE A 1164 -30.97 -5.17 -7.42
C PHE A 1164 -29.64 -5.10 -8.17
N ILE A 1165 -29.63 -4.38 -9.28
CA ILE A 1165 -28.52 -4.30 -10.23
C ILE A 1165 -28.08 -2.84 -10.38
N HIS A 1166 -26.80 -2.58 -10.14
CA HIS A 1166 -26.17 -1.31 -10.49
C HIS A 1166 -24.72 -1.55 -10.94
N SER A 1167 -24.34 -0.96 -12.08
CA SER A 1167 -22.95 -0.91 -12.60
C SER A 1167 -22.11 -2.21 -12.46
N ASN A 1168 -22.75 -3.35 -12.76
CA ASN A 1168 -22.22 -4.72 -12.70
C ASN A 1168 -21.90 -5.28 -11.29
N SER A 1169 -22.52 -4.74 -10.24
CA SER A 1169 -22.66 -5.41 -8.92
C SER A 1169 -24.11 -5.87 -8.72
N PHE A 1170 -24.28 -7.08 -8.17
CA PHE A 1170 -25.57 -7.69 -7.86
C PHE A 1170 -25.80 -7.69 -6.35
N SER A 1171 -26.93 -7.13 -5.90
CA SER A 1171 -27.39 -7.19 -4.51
C SER A 1171 -28.65 -8.06 -4.46
N VAL A 1172 -28.49 -9.31 -4.00
CA VAL A 1172 -29.62 -10.22 -3.77
C VAL A 1172 -30.32 -9.81 -2.48
N VAL A 1173 -31.64 -9.60 -2.55
CA VAL A 1173 -32.47 -9.36 -1.36
C VAL A 1173 -33.56 -10.44 -1.37
N SER A 1174 -33.48 -11.36 -0.41
CA SER A 1174 -34.38 -12.51 -0.29
C SER A 1174 -35.76 -12.09 0.26
N VAL A 1175 -36.52 -11.36 -0.54
CA VAL A 1175 -37.95 -11.07 -0.29
C VAL A 1175 -38.76 -12.35 -0.55
N PRO A 1176 -39.71 -12.73 0.31
CA PRO A 1176 -40.64 -13.83 0.03
C PRO A 1176 -41.39 -13.65 -1.30
N ARG A 1177 -41.79 -14.78 -1.91
CA ARG A 1177 -42.35 -14.92 -3.27
C ARG A 1177 -43.07 -13.67 -3.83
N PRO A 1178 -42.70 -13.20 -5.05
CA PRO A 1178 -43.28 -11.99 -5.65
C PRO A 1178 -44.69 -12.20 -6.20
N ASP A 1179 -45.64 -12.29 -5.27
CA ASP A 1179 -47.04 -11.95 -5.48
C ASP A 1179 -47.31 -10.72 -4.60
N PRO A 1180 -47.46 -9.52 -5.18
CA PRO A 1180 -47.92 -9.20 -6.53
C PRO A 1180 -46.77 -9.04 -7.55
N LYS A 1181 -47.12 -9.16 -8.84
CA LYS A 1181 -46.23 -8.87 -9.97
C LYS A 1181 -46.34 -7.42 -10.47
N CYS A 1182 -46.50 -6.46 -9.55
CA CYS A 1182 -46.57 -5.04 -9.85
C CYS A 1182 -45.54 -4.25 -9.03
N ILE A 1183 -44.63 -3.56 -9.75
CA ILE A 1183 -43.57 -2.73 -9.18
C ILE A 1183 -43.89 -1.26 -9.39
N GLY A 1184 -43.92 -0.48 -8.31
CA GLY A 1184 -43.86 0.97 -8.36
C GLY A 1184 -42.40 1.43 -8.39
N VAL A 1185 -42.07 2.34 -9.30
CA VAL A 1185 -40.75 2.98 -9.39
C VAL A 1185 -40.92 4.47 -9.14
N TYR A 1186 -40.14 5.02 -8.22
CA TYR A 1186 -40.10 6.43 -7.87
C TYR A 1186 -38.70 6.99 -8.10
N LEU A 1187 -38.59 8.09 -8.85
CA LEU A 1187 -37.36 8.80 -9.14
C LEU A 1187 -37.49 10.23 -8.62
N ASP A 1188 -36.62 10.65 -7.71
CA ASP A 1188 -36.46 12.03 -7.26
C ASP A 1188 -35.13 12.55 -7.80
N PHE A 1189 -35.16 13.09 -9.03
CA PHE A 1189 -33.97 13.49 -9.75
C PHE A 1189 -33.16 14.57 -8.99
N PRO A 1190 -33.78 15.63 -8.41
CA PRO A 1190 -33.05 16.61 -7.60
C PRO A 1190 -32.47 16.07 -6.28
N ALA A 1191 -33.10 15.05 -5.66
CA ALA A 1191 -32.57 14.45 -4.42
C ALA A 1191 -31.56 13.31 -4.68
N GLY A 1192 -31.42 12.85 -5.92
CA GLY A 1192 -30.50 11.77 -6.27
C GLY A 1192 -30.98 10.39 -5.83
N THR A 1193 -32.28 10.14 -5.74
CA THR A 1193 -32.82 8.84 -5.29
C THR A 1193 -33.70 8.13 -6.32
N LEU A 1194 -33.58 6.81 -6.36
CA LEU A 1194 -34.42 5.91 -7.16
C LEU A 1194 -34.89 4.76 -6.27
N SER A 1195 -36.18 4.76 -5.93
CA SER A 1195 -36.83 3.82 -5.02
C SER A 1195 -37.76 2.84 -5.75
N PHE A 1196 -37.73 1.58 -5.34
CA PHE A 1196 -38.58 0.50 -5.85
C PHE A 1196 -39.56 0.03 -4.76
N TYR A 1197 -40.80 -0.28 -5.16
CA TYR A 1197 -41.88 -0.68 -4.27
C TYR A 1197 -42.67 -1.85 -4.87
N SER A 1198 -43.15 -2.77 -4.03
CA SER A 1198 -44.18 -3.76 -4.38
C SER A 1198 -45.58 -3.17 -4.18
N VAL A 1199 -46.54 -3.48 -5.06
CA VAL A 1199 -47.87 -2.86 -5.06
C VAL A 1199 -48.98 -3.91 -5.11
N SER A 1200 -49.49 -4.30 -3.93
CA SER A 1200 -50.45 -5.41 -3.77
C SER A 1200 -51.89 -4.97 -3.54
N SER A 1201 -52.10 -3.97 -2.68
CA SER A 1201 -53.45 -3.58 -2.22
C SER A 1201 -53.59 -2.06 -2.04
N GLY A 1202 -53.07 -1.30 -3.00
CA GLY A 1202 -53.19 0.17 -3.05
C GLY A 1202 -52.08 0.95 -2.31
N THR A 1203 -51.50 0.39 -1.25
CA THR A 1203 -50.36 0.97 -0.53
C THR A 1203 -49.03 0.37 -1.05
N PRO A 1204 -48.09 1.16 -1.58
CA PRO A 1204 -46.79 0.65 -2.02
C PRO A 1204 -45.92 0.25 -0.82
N ALA A 1205 -45.46 -1.00 -0.79
CA ALA A 1205 -44.48 -1.49 0.18
C ALA A 1205 -43.07 -1.27 -0.38
N HIS A 1206 -42.21 -0.54 0.34
CA HIS A 1206 -40.83 -0.28 -0.10
C HIS A 1206 -40.01 -1.57 -0.21
N LEU A 1207 -39.14 -1.65 -1.22
CA LEU A 1207 -38.23 -2.77 -1.46
C LEU A 1207 -36.75 -2.34 -1.35
N TYR A 1208 -36.38 -1.22 -1.99
CA TYR A 1208 -35.00 -0.73 -2.04
C TYR A 1208 -34.92 0.72 -2.54
N THR A 1209 -33.84 1.43 -2.21
CA THR A 1209 -33.51 2.76 -2.76
C THR A 1209 -32.03 2.83 -3.15
N PHE A 1210 -31.76 3.24 -4.39
CA PHE A 1210 -30.43 3.69 -4.81
C PHE A 1210 -30.25 5.19 -4.53
N HIS A 1211 -29.04 5.56 -4.09
CA HIS A 1211 -28.63 6.95 -3.84
C HIS A 1211 -27.45 7.29 -4.78
N THR A 1212 -27.54 8.36 -5.55
CA THR A 1212 -26.55 8.75 -6.56
C THR A 1212 -26.77 10.18 -7.05
N THR A 1213 -25.74 10.87 -7.53
CA THR A 1213 -25.93 12.17 -8.20
C THR A 1213 -26.34 11.94 -9.66
N PHE A 1214 -27.55 12.39 -10.03
CA PHE A 1214 -27.99 12.33 -11.43
C PHE A 1214 -27.44 13.52 -12.22
N THR A 1215 -26.69 13.24 -13.30
CA THR A 1215 -25.96 14.25 -14.09
C THR A 1215 -26.47 14.45 -15.51
N GLU A 1216 -27.26 13.50 -16.01
CA GLU A 1216 -27.80 13.44 -17.37
C GLU A 1216 -29.26 12.96 -17.29
N PRO A 1217 -30.15 13.30 -18.24
CA PRO A 1217 -31.52 12.78 -18.26
C PRO A 1217 -31.56 11.24 -18.25
N LEU A 1218 -32.51 10.68 -17.50
CA LEU A 1218 -32.71 9.24 -17.36
C LEU A 1218 -33.84 8.73 -18.26
N TYR A 1219 -33.62 7.60 -18.92
CA TYR A 1219 -34.66 6.91 -19.67
C TYR A 1219 -35.05 5.61 -18.94
N PRO A 1220 -36.34 5.43 -18.59
CA PRO A 1220 -36.87 4.14 -18.20
C PRO A 1220 -36.66 3.11 -19.30
N GLN A 1221 -36.22 1.90 -18.93
CA GLN A 1221 -35.98 0.81 -19.85
C GLN A 1221 -36.30 -0.53 -19.20
N PHE A 1222 -36.75 -1.46 -20.04
CA PHE A 1222 -37.09 -2.83 -19.69
C PHE A 1222 -36.26 -3.82 -20.51
N LYS A 1223 -36.04 -5.02 -19.97
CA LYS A 1223 -35.60 -6.18 -20.76
C LYS A 1223 -36.43 -7.41 -20.42
N ILE A 1224 -36.59 -8.31 -21.38
CA ILE A 1224 -37.34 -9.55 -21.27
C ILE A 1224 -36.48 -10.70 -21.81
N MET A 1225 -36.34 -11.78 -21.03
CA MET A 1225 -35.47 -12.91 -21.37
C MET A 1225 -35.96 -13.71 -22.59
N CYS A 1226 -35.01 -14.33 -23.31
CA CYS A 1226 -35.23 -15.37 -24.31
C CYS A 1226 -35.07 -16.75 -23.64
N ASP A 1227 -36.12 -17.57 -23.65
CA ASP A 1227 -35.98 -19.03 -23.44
C ASP A 1227 -36.75 -19.79 -24.54
N GLU A 1228 -36.35 -21.02 -24.80
CA GLU A 1228 -36.57 -21.67 -26.11
C GLU A 1228 -37.84 -22.52 -26.21
N MET A 1229 -38.64 -22.65 -25.13
CA MET A 1229 -39.79 -23.58 -25.12
C MET A 1229 -41.18 -23.00 -24.79
N GLU A 1230 -41.35 -21.83 -24.18
CA GLU A 1230 -42.70 -21.32 -23.86
C GLU A 1230 -42.82 -19.78 -23.70
N ILE A 1231 -44.05 -19.25 -23.83
CA ILE A 1231 -44.35 -17.81 -23.75
C ILE A 1231 -44.58 -17.38 -22.29
N PHE A 1232 -43.63 -16.67 -21.67
CA PHE A 1232 -43.82 -16.14 -20.31
C PHE A 1232 -43.47 -14.67 -20.07
N GLY A 1233 -42.85 -13.96 -21.03
CA GLY A 1233 -42.34 -12.60 -20.81
C GLY A 1233 -43.26 -11.46 -21.29
N SER A 1234 -43.71 -10.60 -20.38
CA SER A 1234 -44.41 -9.34 -20.71
C SER A 1234 -44.15 -8.21 -19.71
N VAL A 1235 -44.33 -6.97 -20.15
CA VAL A 1235 -44.28 -5.76 -19.30
C VAL A 1235 -45.42 -4.81 -19.70
N GLN A 1236 -46.09 -4.22 -18.72
CA GLN A 1236 -47.16 -3.23 -18.93
C GLN A 1236 -47.02 -2.06 -17.96
N ILE A 1237 -46.94 -0.84 -18.51
CA ILE A 1237 -46.94 0.40 -17.75
C ILE A 1237 -48.39 0.73 -17.36
N GLN A 1238 -48.63 0.97 -16.07
CA GLN A 1238 -49.95 1.24 -15.51
C GLN A 1238 -50.26 2.75 -15.50
N THR A 1239 -51.54 3.11 -15.70
CA THR A 1239 -52.02 4.50 -15.65
C THR A 1239 -52.56 4.84 -14.25
N LEU A 1240 -52.23 6.02 -13.70
CA LEU A 1240 -52.26 6.31 -12.24
C LEU A 1240 -52.99 7.58 -11.81
#